data_AF-A0A915CLE9-F1
#
_entry.id   AF-A0A915CLE9-F1
#
_cell.length_a   1.000
_cell.length_b   1.000
_cell.length_c   1.000
_cell.angle_alpha   90.00
_cell.angle_beta   90.00
_cell.angle_gamma   90.00
#
_symmetry.space_group_name_H-M   'P 1'
#
loop_
_entity.id
_entity.type
_entity.pdbx_description
1 polymer ?
#
loop_
_entity_poly.entity_id
_entity_poly.type
_entity_poly.pdbx_seq_one_letter_code
_entity_poly.pdbx_strand_id
1 'polypeptide(L)'
;MCIWLEYRVSHRSCLYSLLVHFWSLCSIFGQEIPVSGPSPAQTFPQSPQTNPNFNLAFNVPRDSPYYGVNLVPFGPDVGDHKVFPGMLNPGQMIDLHMYFPFYGGLYNYSIISVNGYIGFAQIYSQGPVLNVGVDNTDWPRQPDPAMIAPWLCKQQINQNLPPGTRAGIFYRLLLRQSLFGRETSEYTSNIAQPNFFTQPASQACPGTPDSYIQCNRQSDLFLEQMMLWLQTGVAGASVFRADAALVVTWLNTASGISGSADIGLGGTATYQVIWLTDKTARLSYVILNYDKLGFDADDFFFNSRNGRCQALFNGGNHTGTVPIDPTISYKNSPKILAQRSGVPHIVRGRYMFRVDDIVRPAGCSNKTSGTYPMLIYPNIVNMLGETTVDVNAMCLEPSQTYILMIEQRETATCTVFNPSIARCYLPRVFDWGTKTVYFQAQQGNLNAQDEKAFVGYIYFVPPTIDPIRLDIGNTHDWFENPIPSQTMPISWYPRNFTNPEYMGQDYMVANEALYTVQLGLYVIGYREAQDDQVRKFRPEYRTLCRLTTLTNRVGDEYRWRPQEERINIYQIEQWYLNSWERDSVLYTYRFGYFKLAPINPNDATGIDLLPGLVSSPVSIHWLWTPIGSTQFVGGNLNLQAQQERIQFVQQKAAEICHDWYAEDGAQ
;
A
#
# COMPACT_ATOMS: atom_id res chain seq x y z
N MET A 1 -22.39 7.52 -28.18
CA MET A 1 -23.84 7.24 -28.26
C MET A 1 -24.32 7.22 -29.71
N CYS A 2 -24.12 8.27 -30.51
CA CYS A 2 -24.47 8.31 -31.95
C CYS A 2 -23.77 7.22 -32.81
N ILE A 3 -22.44 7.09 -32.71
CA ILE A 3 -21.67 6.06 -33.44
C ILE A 3 -22.06 4.62 -33.00
N TRP A 4 -22.46 4.45 -31.74
CA TRP A 4 -22.90 3.16 -31.20
C TRP A 4 -24.36 2.82 -31.54
N LEU A 5 -25.21 3.83 -31.72
CA LEU A 5 -26.58 3.69 -32.22
C LEU A 5 -26.58 3.33 -33.72
N GLU A 6 -25.66 3.88 -34.52
CA GLU A 6 -25.50 3.53 -35.94
C GLU A 6 -25.00 2.09 -36.15
N TYR A 7 -24.11 1.58 -35.29
CA TYR A 7 -23.60 0.21 -35.41
C TYR A 7 -24.69 -0.88 -35.26
N ARG A 8 -25.79 -0.60 -34.53
CA ARG A 8 -26.92 -1.54 -34.38
C ARG A 8 -27.81 -1.64 -35.63
N VAL A 9 -27.79 -0.65 -36.53
CA VAL A 9 -28.62 -0.66 -37.75
C VAL A 9 -27.94 -1.49 -38.87
N SER A 10 -26.61 -1.49 -38.93
CA SER A 10 -25.85 -2.23 -39.94
C SER A 10 -25.84 -3.77 -39.72
N HIS A 11 -25.78 -4.23 -38.47
CA HIS A 11 -25.61 -5.66 -38.17
C HIS A 11 -26.90 -6.50 -38.23
N ARG A 12 -28.09 -5.89 -38.27
CA ARG A 12 -29.36 -6.64 -38.40
C ARG A 12 -29.60 -7.19 -39.82
N SER A 13 -28.86 -6.71 -40.81
CA SER A 13 -29.01 -7.14 -42.22
C SER A 13 -28.10 -8.31 -42.61
N CYS A 14 -27.07 -8.64 -41.81
CA CYS A 14 -26.07 -9.67 -42.15
C CYS A 14 -26.20 -11.00 -41.38
N LEU A 15 -27.05 -11.08 -40.35
CA LEU A 15 -27.16 -12.27 -39.49
C LEU A 15 -28.33 -13.22 -39.80
N TYR A 16 -29.10 -12.93 -40.85
CA TYR A 16 -30.26 -13.75 -41.25
C TYR A 16 -29.93 -14.97 -42.14
N SER A 17 -28.66 -15.27 -42.40
CA SER A 17 -28.27 -16.35 -43.33
C SER A 17 -27.56 -17.57 -42.69
N LEU A 18 -27.40 -17.63 -41.36
CA LEU A 18 -26.52 -18.64 -40.74
C LEU A 18 -27.08 -19.36 -39.50
N LEU A 19 -28.40 -19.41 -39.31
CA LEU A 19 -29.03 -20.14 -38.20
C LEU A 19 -30.17 -21.06 -38.68
N VAL A 20 -29.85 -21.97 -39.59
CA VAL A 20 -30.59 -23.22 -39.77
C VAL A 20 -29.55 -24.32 -39.84
N HIS A 21 -29.17 -24.90 -38.70
CA HIS A 21 -28.84 -26.31 -38.53
C HIS A 21 -28.40 -26.60 -37.08
N PHE A 22 -28.94 -27.69 -36.54
CA PHE A 22 -28.64 -28.35 -35.26
C PHE A 22 -29.37 -27.88 -34.00
N TRP A 23 -30.60 -28.38 -33.91
CA TRP A 23 -31.22 -28.80 -32.65
C TRP A 23 -31.01 -30.32 -32.45
N SER A 24 -30.80 -30.71 -31.19
CA SER A 24 -31.33 -31.92 -30.49
C SER A 24 -30.37 -32.97 -29.91
N LEU A 25 -30.77 -33.41 -28.70
CA LEU A 25 -30.43 -34.60 -27.88
C LEU A 25 -29.35 -34.35 -26.80
N CYS A 26 -29.51 -34.68 -25.50
CA CYS A 26 -30.42 -35.59 -24.79
C CYS A 26 -30.45 -35.26 -23.26
N SER A 27 -31.46 -35.77 -22.53
CA SER A 27 -31.77 -35.47 -21.12
C SER A 27 -31.62 -36.67 -20.16
N ILE A 28 -31.69 -36.37 -18.84
CA ILE A 28 -32.11 -37.15 -17.62
C ILE A 28 -31.13 -38.20 -16.98
N PHE A 29 -31.02 -38.50 -15.67
CA PHE A 29 -31.82 -38.38 -14.41
C PHE A 29 -30.90 -38.47 -13.13
N GLY A 30 -31.15 -37.77 -12.00
CA GLY A 30 -31.68 -38.28 -10.70
C GLY A 30 -30.61 -38.28 -9.57
N GLN A 31 -30.80 -38.11 -8.25
CA GLN A 31 -31.96 -38.03 -7.33
C GLN A 31 -31.43 -37.65 -5.89
N GLU A 32 -32.24 -36.95 -5.06
CA GLU A 32 -31.97 -36.52 -3.66
C GLU A 32 -32.48 -37.51 -2.58
N ILE A 33 -32.26 -37.15 -1.28
CA ILE A 33 -33.07 -37.39 -0.02
C ILE A 33 -32.25 -38.11 1.10
N PRO A 34 -32.42 -37.93 2.46
CA PRO A 34 -32.89 -36.83 3.34
C PRO A 34 -32.04 -36.55 4.63
N VAL A 35 -32.57 -35.59 5.41
CA VAL A 35 -32.28 -34.97 6.73
C VAL A 35 -32.29 -35.88 7.99
N SER A 36 -31.56 -35.48 9.06
CA SER A 36 -32.00 -35.67 10.47
C SER A 36 -31.45 -34.59 11.43
N GLY A 37 -32.32 -34.06 12.30
CA GLY A 37 -32.09 -32.97 13.26
C GLY A 37 -31.67 -33.38 14.71
N PRO A 38 -31.70 -32.44 15.68
CA PRO A 38 -30.77 -32.37 16.81
C PRO A 38 -31.33 -32.79 18.18
N SER A 39 -30.45 -32.92 19.19
CA SER A 39 -30.82 -33.10 20.61
C SER A 39 -29.75 -32.54 21.59
N PRO A 40 -30.11 -32.25 22.86
CA PRO A 40 -29.76 -31.00 23.57
C PRO A 40 -28.87 -31.16 24.83
N ALA A 41 -28.65 -30.04 25.54
CA ALA A 41 -28.16 -29.82 26.94
C ALA A 41 -26.87 -28.98 26.99
N GLN A 42 -26.59 -28.04 27.89
CA GLN A 42 -27.17 -27.64 29.19
C GLN A 42 -26.62 -26.24 29.57
N THR A 43 -27.41 -25.42 30.25
CA THR A 43 -27.10 -24.09 30.83
C THR A 43 -26.41 -24.17 32.20
N PHE A 44 -25.57 -23.20 32.59
CA PHE A 44 -25.40 -22.57 33.95
C PHE A 44 -24.25 -21.51 33.90
N PRO A 45 -24.06 -20.60 34.89
CA PRO A 45 -24.75 -19.33 35.14
C PRO A 45 -23.84 -18.07 35.03
N GLN A 46 -24.45 -16.88 35.05
CA GLN A 46 -23.82 -15.53 34.91
C GLN A 46 -23.26 -14.92 36.21
N SER A 47 -22.24 -14.04 36.07
CA SER A 47 -22.08 -12.68 36.66
C SER A 47 -20.60 -12.35 37.07
N PRO A 48 -20.17 -11.08 37.29
CA PRO A 48 -20.64 -9.76 36.83
C PRO A 48 -19.53 -8.87 36.18
N GLN A 49 -19.96 -7.70 35.70
CA GLN A 49 -19.29 -6.62 34.96
C GLN A 49 -17.99 -6.03 35.56
N THR A 50 -17.03 -5.63 34.71
CA THR A 50 -16.14 -4.45 34.93
C THR A 50 -15.65 -3.81 33.62
N ASN A 51 -15.43 -2.49 33.70
CA ASN A 51 -15.21 -1.47 32.65
C ASN A 51 -13.91 -1.57 31.81
N PRO A 52 -13.82 -0.84 30.67
CA PRO A 52 -12.79 -1.02 29.64
C PRO A 52 -11.52 -0.20 29.90
N ASN A 53 -10.36 -0.85 29.86
CA ASN A 53 -9.06 -0.21 29.64
C ASN A 53 -8.38 -0.92 28.47
N PHE A 54 -8.45 -0.33 27.28
CA PHE A 54 -7.80 -0.82 26.07
C PHE A 54 -6.33 -0.42 26.08
N ASN A 55 -5.47 -1.35 26.51
CA ASN A 55 -4.01 -1.35 26.29
C ASN A 55 -3.42 -2.74 26.55
N LEU A 56 -4.04 -3.79 26.01
CA LEU A 56 -3.64 -5.17 26.25
C LEU A 56 -3.55 -5.96 24.93
N ALA A 57 -2.45 -5.75 24.22
CA ALA A 57 -1.87 -6.77 23.34
C ALA A 57 -0.34 -6.85 23.43
N PHE A 58 0.35 -5.84 23.97
CA PHE A 58 1.78 -5.91 24.27
C PHE A 58 2.12 -5.09 25.52
N ASN A 59 1.74 -5.59 26.70
CA ASN A 59 2.47 -5.25 27.92
C ASN A 59 3.75 -6.11 27.97
N VAL A 60 4.67 -5.84 27.04
CA VAL A 60 6.08 -6.16 27.29
C VAL A 60 6.57 -5.00 28.14
N PRO A 61 7.11 -5.23 29.35
CA PRO A 61 7.69 -4.16 30.14
C PRO A 61 8.65 -3.37 29.25
N ARG A 62 8.50 -2.04 29.21
CA ARG A 62 9.47 -1.13 28.57
C ARG A 62 10.89 -1.31 29.12
N ASP A 63 11.05 -2.08 30.19
CA ASP A 63 12.28 -2.39 30.89
C ASP A 63 12.54 -3.91 30.97
N SER A 64 12.72 -4.59 29.82
CA SER A 64 13.57 -5.78 29.85
C SER A 64 15.01 -5.30 29.81
N PRO A 65 15.83 -5.56 30.84
CA PRO A 65 17.25 -5.14 30.87
C PRO A 65 18.10 -5.79 29.75
N TYR A 66 17.51 -6.68 28.94
CA TYR A 66 18.16 -7.39 27.85
C TYR A 66 17.92 -6.80 26.45
N TYR A 67 16.93 -5.91 26.27
CA TYR A 67 16.54 -5.42 24.94
C TYR A 67 16.72 -3.90 24.84
N GLY A 68 17.44 -3.45 23.82
CA GLY A 68 17.49 -2.02 23.48
C GLY A 68 16.14 -1.52 22.98
N VAL A 69 15.80 -0.26 23.30
CA VAL A 69 14.51 0.41 22.96
C VAL A 69 14.20 0.37 21.44
N ASN A 70 15.20 0.11 20.60
CA ASN A 70 15.09 0.17 19.14
C ASN A 70 14.77 -1.19 18.46
N LEU A 71 14.99 -2.32 19.12
CA LEU A 71 14.91 -3.67 18.52
C LEU A 71 13.52 -4.30 18.74
N VAL A 72 13.06 -5.15 17.82
CA VAL A 72 11.94 -6.05 18.14
C VAL A 72 12.42 -7.16 19.08
N PRO A 73 11.53 -7.75 19.91
CA PRO A 73 11.87 -8.89 20.76
C PRO A 73 12.53 -10.01 19.94
N PHE A 74 13.63 -10.55 20.45
CA PHE A 74 14.45 -11.58 19.82
C PHE A 74 15.07 -12.52 20.87
N GLY A 75 15.54 -13.68 20.43
CA GLY A 75 16.13 -14.72 21.28
C GLY A 75 15.22 -15.92 21.53
N PRO A 76 15.70 -16.92 22.30
CA PRO A 76 15.00 -18.19 22.48
C PRO A 76 13.62 -18.05 23.11
N ASP A 77 13.43 -17.05 23.97
CA ASP A 77 12.18 -16.81 24.70
C ASP A 77 11.01 -16.41 23.77
N VAL A 78 11.33 -15.88 22.59
CA VAL A 78 10.37 -15.56 21.53
C VAL A 78 10.46 -16.54 20.35
N GLY A 79 11.16 -17.67 20.54
CA GLY A 79 11.29 -18.77 19.59
C GLY A 79 12.31 -18.55 18.47
N ASP A 80 13.32 -17.68 18.67
CA ASP A 80 14.42 -17.55 17.71
C ASP A 80 15.42 -18.70 17.85
N HIS A 81 15.92 -19.16 16.71
CA HIS A 81 17.05 -20.07 16.64
C HIS A 81 18.37 -19.30 16.63
N LYS A 82 19.38 -19.83 17.32
CA LYS A 82 20.73 -19.30 17.27
C LYS A 82 21.50 -19.98 16.14
N VAL A 83 22.18 -19.20 15.29
CA VAL A 83 23.10 -19.75 14.27
C VAL A 83 24.15 -20.62 14.96
N PHE A 84 24.36 -21.83 14.42
CA PHE A 84 25.34 -22.76 14.95
C PHE A 84 26.76 -22.19 14.85
N PRO A 85 27.61 -22.34 15.90
CA PRO A 85 28.98 -21.82 15.88
C PRO A 85 29.81 -22.24 14.66
N GLY A 86 29.65 -23.50 14.20
CA GLY A 86 30.33 -24.01 13.00
C GLY A 86 29.84 -23.38 11.69
N MET A 87 28.65 -22.76 11.69
CA MET A 87 28.04 -22.12 10.54
C MET A 87 28.23 -20.60 10.52
N LEU A 88 28.92 -20.01 11.50
CA LEU A 88 29.14 -18.56 11.55
C LEU A 88 29.94 -18.06 10.34
N ASN A 89 31.03 -18.75 9.99
CA ASN A 89 31.90 -18.38 8.87
C ASN A 89 31.33 -18.75 7.49
N PRO A 90 30.88 -20.00 7.23
CA PRO A 90 30.28 -20.34 5.93
C PRO A 90 28.88 -19.71 5.75
N GLY A 91 28.24 -19.28 6.84
CA GLY A 91 26.86 -18.81 6.85
C GLY A 91 25.87 -19.96 7.00
N GLN A 92 24.78 -19.70 7.71
CA GLN A 92 23.68 -20.64 7.89
C GLN A 92 22.66 -20.44 6.76
N MET A 93 22.50 -21.46 5.91
CA MET A 93 21.42 -21.49 4.93
C MET A 93 20.10 -21.88 5.61
N ILE A 94 19.03 -21.18 5.25
CA ILE A 94 17.66 -21.41 5.72
C ILE A 94 16.68 -21.37 4.55
N ASP A 95 15.61 -22.16 4.62
CA ASP A 95 14.46 -22.12 3.72
C ASP A 95 13.46 -21.04 4.21
N LEU A 96 12.91 -20.26 3.28
CA LEU A 96 11.95 -19.20 3.57
C LEU A 96 10.50 -19.66 3.43
N HIS A 97 10.24 -20.84 2.84
CA HIS A 97 8.91 -21.43 2.63
C HIS A 97 7.88 -20.51 1.93
N MET A 98 8.34 -19.39 1.37
CA MET A 98 7.64 -18.40 0.57
C MET A 98 8.69 -17.67 -0.27
N TYR A 99 8.26 -17.09 -1.39
CA TYR A 99 9.10 -16.19 -2.15
C TYR A 99 9.15 -14.81 -1.51
N PHE A 100 10.37 -14.35 -1.26
CA PHE A 100 10.64 -12.98 -0.87
C PHE A 100 11.26 -12.23 -2.06
N PRO A 101 10.55 -11.23 -2.62
CA PRO A 101 11.07 -10.40 -3.69
C PRO A 101 12.27 -9.55 -3.25
N PHE A 102 13.32 -9.52 -4.07
CA PHE A 102 14.46 -8.63 -3.88
C PHE A 102 15.16 -8.34 -5.21
N TYR A 103 15.29 -7.07 -5.59
CA TYR A 103 15.89 -6.66 -6.87
C TYR A 103 15.28 -7.36 -8.11
N GLY A 104 13.96 -7.55 -8.12
CA GLY A 104 13.22 -8.26 -9.17
C GLY A 104 13.36 -9.79 -9.13
N GLY A 105 14.23 -10.34 -8.29
CA GLY A 105 14.37 -11.77 -8.05
C GLY A 105 13.38 -12.28 -7.00
N LEU A 106 12.99 -13.55 -7.11
CA LEU A 106 12.13 -14.23 -6.14
C LEU A 106 12.94 -15.29 -5.39
N TYR A 107 13.23 -15.06 -4.12
CA TYR A 107 14.08 -15.94 -3.32
C TYR A 107 13.27 -16.76 -2.33
N ASN A 108 13.51 -18.06 -2.29
CA ASN A 108 12.90 -19.00 -1.35
C ASN A 108 13.88 -19.54 -0.30
N TYR A 109 15.12 -19.04 -0.29
CA TYR A 109 16.12 -19.37 0.72
C TYR A 109 16.97 -18.14 1.03
N SER A 110 17.72 -18.19 2.13
CA SER A 110 18.69 -17.15 2.47
C SER A 110 19.87 -17.74 3.24
N ILE A 111 21.04 -17.09 3.16
CA ILE A 111 22.25 -17.41 3.90
C ILE A 111 22.48 -16.29 4.91
N ILE A 112 22.45 -16.62 6.19
CA ILE A 112 22.73 -15.69 7.29
C ILE A 112 24.23 -15.78 7.64
N SER A 113 24.96 -14.68 7.47
CA SER A 113 26.41 -14.63 7.73
C SER A 113 26.76 -13.89 9.01
N VAL A 114 27.83 -14.30 9.69
CA VAL A 114 28.45 -13.52 10.77
C VAL A 114 28.92 -12.15 10.33
N ASN A 115 29.23 -11.99 9.05
CA ASN A 115 29.73 -10.74 8.47
C ASN A 115 28.62 -9.68 8.23
N GLY A 116 27.46 -9.84 8.88
CA GLY A 116 26.40 -8.84 8.94
C GLY A 116 25.62 -8.64 7.65
N TYR A 117 25.34 -9.74 6.95
CA TYR A 117 24.47 -9.77 5.78
C TYR A 117 23.58 -11.02 5.77
N ILE A 118 22.41 -10.88 5.15
CA ILE A 118 21.64 -11.99 4.59
C ILE A 118 21.79 -11.95 3.07
N GLY A 119 22.11 -13.08 2.44
CA GLY A 119 22.35 -13.13 1.00
C GLY A 119 21.92 -14.43 0.37
N PHE A 120 22.01 -14.51 -0.96
CA PHE A 120 21.56 -15.67 -1.73
C PHE A 120 22.72 -16.47 -2.31
N ALA A 121 23.95 -15.99 -2.10
CA ALA A 121 25.18 -16.71 -2.36
C ALA A 121 26.27 -16.20 -1.40
N GLN A 122 27.33 -16.99 -1.22
CA GLN A 122 28.45 -16.60 -0.38
C GLN A 122 29.30 -15.52 -1.04
N ILE A 123 29.78 -14.58 -0.23
CA ILE A 123 30.75 -13.56 -0.67
C ILE A 123 32.12 -14.21 -0.71
N TYR A 124 32.81 -14.02 -1.84
CA TYR A 124 34.20 -14.46 -1.95
C TYR A 124 35.11 -13.47 -1.22
N SER A 125 35.78 -13.94 -0.16
CA SER A 125 36.59 -13.10 0.74
C SER A 125 38.08 -13.34 0.52
N GLN A 126 38.75 -12.48 -0.26
CA GLN A 126 40.22 -12.55 -0.49
C GLN A 126 41.02 -11.45 0.22
N GLY A 127 40.38 -10.56 0.98
CA GLY A 127 41.06 -9.42 1.61
C GLY A 127 40.43 -9.00 2.95
N PRO A 128 40.96 -7.95 3.62
CA PRO A 128 40.40 -7.44 4.86
C PRO A 128 39.01 -6.80 4.69
N VAL A 129 38.68 -6.36 3.48
CA VAL A 129 37.41 -5.74 3.11
C VAL A 129 36.55 -6.73 2.32
N LEU A 130 35.25 -6.72 2.60
CA LEU A 130 34.26 -7.49 1.84
C LEU A 130 33.74 -6.60 0.70
N ASN A 131 34.18 -6.93 -0.51
CA ASN A 131 33.86 -6.18 -1.72
C ASN A 131 32.58 -6.72 -2.37
N VAL A 132 31.68 -5.81 -2.74
CA VAL A 132 30.39 -6.10 -3.38
C VAL A 132 30.04 -4.97 -4.34
N GLY A 133 29.26 -5.29 -5.38
CA GLY A 133 28.74 -4.32 -6.33
C GLY A 133 29.70 -3.95 -7.47
N VAL A 134 29.19 -3.09 -8.35
CA VAL A 134 29.79 -2.71 -9.64
C VAL A 134 31.19 -2.11 -9.48
N ASP A 135 31.37 -1.25 -8.49
CA ASP A 135 32.61 -0.49 -8.32
C ASP A 135 33.77 -1.32 -7.72
N ASN A 136 33.45 -2.44 -7.05
CA ASN A 136 34.40 -3.16 -6.20
C ASN A 136 34.64 -4.62 -6.62
N THR A 137 33.92 -5.14 -7.62
CA THR A 137 34.02 -6.53 -8.06
C THR A 137 34.17 -6.62 -9.58
N ASP A 138 34.97 -7.58 -10.08
CA ASP A 138 35.16 -7.83 -11.52
C ASP A 138 34.20 -8.95 -12.00
N TRP A 139 32.90 -8.67 -12.12
CA TRP A 139 31.91 -9.65 -12.60
C TRP A 139 32.00 -9.82 -14.12
N PRO A 140 31.95 -11.06 -14.67
CA PRO A 140 31.61 -12.33 -14.02
C PRO A 140 32.81 -13.14 -13.49
N ARG A 141 34.04 -12.60 -13.51
CA ARG A 141 35.24 -13.31 -13.03
C ARG A 141 35.23 -13.50 -11.52
N GLN A 142 34.68 -12.53 -10.80
CA GLN A 142 34.41 -12.57 -9.36
C GLN A 142 32.90 -12.60 -9.12
N PRO A 143 32.41 -13.47 -8.23
CA PRO A 143 30.99 -13.53 -7.91
C PRO A 143 30.55 -12.25 -7.17
N ASP A 144 29.44 -11.68 -7.61
CA ASP A 144 28.79 -10.52 -6.98
C ASP A 144 27.39 -10.96 -6.50
N PRO A 145 27.25 -11.48 -5.27
CA PRO A 145 26.00 -12.05 -4.82
C PRO A 145 25.00 -10.98 -4.38
N ALA A 146 23.72 -11.21 -4.66
CA ALA A 146 22.64 -10.39 -4.14
C ALA A 146 22.52 -10.54 -2.61
N MET A 147 22.37 -9.42 -1.89
CA MET A 147 22.31 -9.43 -0.42
C MET A 147 21.68 -8.16 0.18
N ILE A 148 21.15 -8.33 1.39
CA ILE A 148 20.78 -7.27 2.32
C ILE A 148 21.87 -7.23 3.41
N ALA A 149 22.64 -6.16 3.44
CA ALA A 149 23.78 -5.98 4.33
C ALA A 149 23.50 -4.83 5.32
N PRO A 150 22.83 -5.10 6.46
CA PRO A 150 22.69 -4.09 7.51
C PRO A 150 24.04 -3.59 8.03
N TRP A 151 25.06 -4.45 8.06
CA TRP A 151 26.39 -4.10 8.56
C TRP A 151 27.46 -5.03 8.01
N LEU A 152 27.85 -4.85 6.75
CA LEU A 152 28.83 -5.65 6.04
C LEU A 152 30.26 -5.30 6.47
N CYS A 153 30.85 -6.18 7.27
CA CYS A 153 32.30 -6.25 7.50
C CYS A 153 32.70 -7.58 8.09
N LYS A 154 34.01 -7.87 8.09
CA LYS A 154 34.57 -9.03 8.79
C LYS A 154 34.26 -8.91 10.28
N GLN A 155 33.45 -9.83 10.77
CA GLN A 155 32.96 -9.83 12.14
C GLN A 155 33.21 -11.18 12.79
N GLN A 156 33.26 -11.16 14.12
CA GLN A 156 33.39 -12.35 14.96
C GLN A 156 32.42 -12.28 16.13
N ILE A 157 32.08 -13.45 16.65
CA ILE A 157 31.28 -13.59 17.86
C ILE A 157 32.17 -14.17 18.93
N ASN A 158 32.44 -13.38 19.97
CA ASN A 158 33.21 -13.87 21.09
C ASN A 158 32.42 -14.96 21.83
N GLN A 159 33.01 -16.15 21.92
CA GLN A 159 32.41 -17.28 22.64
C GLN A 159 32.73 -17.22 24.15
N ASN A 160 33.76 -16.47 24.53
CA ASN A 160 34.24 -16.31 25.90
C ASN A 160 33.80 -14.94 26.44
N LEU A 161 32.50 -14.80 26.68
CA LEU A 161 31.92 -13.57 27.21
C LEU A 161 31.91 -13.58 28.75
N PRO A 162 31.99 -12.40 29.39
CA PRO A 162 31.73 -12.29 30.83
C PRO A 162 30.35 -12.86 31.20
N PRO A 163 30.18 -13.48 32.38
CA PRO A 163 28.91 -14.00 32.84
C PRO A 163 27.80 -12.94 32.75
N GLY A 164 26.65 -13.30 32.16
CA GLY A 164 25.52 -12.40 31.93
C GLY A 164 25.47 -11.72 30.56
N THR A 165 26.54 -11.78 29.77
CA THR A 165 26.57 -11.23 28.40
C THR A 165 26.24 -12.30 27.36
N ARG A 166 25.24 -12.05 26.50
CA ARG A 166 24.91 -12.92 25.37
C ARG A 166 25.47 -12.34 24.07
N ALA A 167 26.02 -13.19 23.20
CA ALA A 167 26.30 -12.84 21.81
C ALA A 167 25.91 -14.00 20.88
N GLY A 168 25.55 -13.65 19.66
CA GLY A 168 25.00 -14.61 18.71
C GLY A 168 24.27 -13.94 17.58
N ILE A 169 23.90 -14.76 16.60
CA ILE A 169 22.96 -14.39 15.55
C ILE A 169 21.70 -15.18 15.82
N PHE A 170 20.59 -14.49 15.98
CA PHE A 170 19.29 -15.06 16.28
C PHE A 170 18.36 -14.82 15.10
N TYR A 171 17.57 -15.82 14.71
CA TYR A 171 16.66 -15.68 13.60
C TYR A 171 15.37 -16.48 13.78
N ARG A 172 14.31 -15.97 13.17
CA ARG A 172 13.01 -16.66 13.03
C ARG A 172 12.32 -16.27 11.73
N LEU A 173 11.54 -17.20 11.19
CA LEU A 173 10.63 -16.98 10.08
C LEU A 173 9.20 -16.98 10.62
N LEU A 174 8.46 -15.92 10.33
CA LEU A 174 7.07 -15.74 10.72
C LEU A 174 6.20 -15.85 9.48
N LEU A 175 5.16 -16.68 9.52
CA LEU A 175 4.20 -16.89 8.44
C LEU A 175 2.79 -16.65 8.98
N ARG A 176 1.97 -15.89 8.26
CA ARG A 176 0.59 -15.60 8.68
C ARG A 176 -0.28 -16.85 8.67
N GLN A 177 -1.14 -17.03 9.68
CA GLN A 177 -1.99 -18.22 9.78
C GLN A 177 -2.96 -18.39 8.60
N SER A 178 -3.43 -17.27 8.02
CA SER A 178 -4.34 -17.25 6.87
C SER A 178 -3.73 -17.83 5.59
N LEU A 179 -2.41 -18.02 5.52
CA LEU A 179 -1.76 -18.72 4.41
C LEU A 179 -2.16 -20.20 4.35
N PHE A 180 -2.54 -20.77 5.48
CA PHE A 180 -2.85 -22.19 5.65
C PHE A 180 -4.35 -22.45 5.80
N GLY A 181 -5.21 -21.50 5.39
CA GLY A 181 -6.66 -21.62 5.48
C GLY A 181 -7.20 -21.56 6.92
N ARG A 182 -6.37 -21.16 7.89
CA ARG A 182 -6.80 -20.92 9.27
C ARG A 182 -7.10 -19.44 9.41
N GLU A 183 -8.39 -19.12 9.40
CA GLU A 183 -8.83 -17.77 9.75
C GLU A 183 -8.55 -17.54 11.23
N THR A 184 -8.09 -16.32 11.56
CA THR A 184 -8.09 -15.82 12.93
C THR A 184 -9.54 -15.76 13.38
N SER A 185 -10.04 -16.86 13.95
CA SER A 185 -11.36 -16.91 14.58
C SER A 185 -11.49 -15.67 15.47
N GLU A 186 -12.55 -14.92 15.19
CA GLU A 186 -13.01 -13.76 15.94
C GLU A 186 -12.96 -14.03 17.44
N TYR A 187 -12.84 -12.92 18.18
CA TYR A 187 -12.99 -12.72 19.62
C TYR A 187 -14.04 -13.61 20.33
N THR A 188 -13.87 -14.93 20.36
CA THR A 188 -14.53 -15.77 21.35
C THR A 188 -13.74 -15.61 22.63
N SER A 189 -14.34 -14.86 23.55
CA SER A 189 -13.96 -14.55 24.93
C SER A 189 -13.87 -15.79 25.83
N ASN A 190 -13.24 -16.86 25.36
CA ASN A 190 -12.78 -17.94 26.20
C ASN A 190 -11.27 -17.79 26.29
N ILE A 191 -10.81 -17.47 27.49
CA ILE A 191 -9.42 -17.59 27.92
C ILE A 191 -9.08 -19.09 27.92
N ALA A 192 -9.05 -19.71 26.75
CA ALA A 192 -8.31 -20.92 26.54
C ALA A 192 -6.85 -20.45 26.46
N GLN A 193 -6.08 -20.81 27.48
CA GLN A 193 -4.65 -20.61 27.51
C GLN A 193 -4.06 -20.80 26.11
N PRO A 194 -3.31 -19.84 25.56
CA PRO A 194 -2.67 -20.09 24.28
C PRO A 194 -1.73 -21.27 24.52
N ASN A 195 -1.93 -22.34 23.75
CA ASN A 195 -1.01 -23.47 23.65
C ASN A 195 0.30 -23.02 22.96
N PHE A 196 0.90 -21.96 23.49
CA PHE A 196 2.08 -21.26 23.02
C PHE A 196 3.32 -22.17 23.04
N PHE A 197 3.36 -23.13 23.96
CA PHE A 197 4.49 -24.05 24.15
C PHE A 197 4.20 -25.51 23.77
N THR A 198 2.98 -25.88 23.38
CA THR A 198 2.57 -27.29 23.31
C THR A 198 2.15 -27.78 21.93
N GLN A 199 1.97 -26.88 20.94
CA GLN A 199 1.75 -27.32 19.55
C GLN A 199 3.05 -27.23 18.74
N PRO A 200 3.47 -28.34 18.10
CA PRO A 200 4.59 -28.31 17.18
C PRO A 200 4.29 -27.35 16.02
N ALA A 201 5.30 -26.64 15.53
CA ALA A 201 5.19 -25.76 14.36
C ALA A 201 4.67 -26.50 13.11
N SER A 202 4.89 -27.82 12.98
CA SER A 202 4.33 -28.68 11.94
C SER A 202 2.80 -28.82 12.03
N GLN A 203 2.24 -28.71 13.24
CA GLN A 203 0.80 -28.65 13.47
C GLN A 203 0.26 -27.22 13.33
N ALA A 204 1.04 -26.20 13.69
CA ALA A 204 0.68 -24.80 13.48
C ALA A 204 0.68 -24.44 11.98
N CYS A 205 1.69 -24.93 11.26
CA CYS A 205 2.08 -24.62 9.89
C CYS A 205 2.19 -25.93 9.09
N PRO A 206 1.07 -26.40 8.50
CA PRO A 206 1.08 -27.61 7.70
C PRO A 206 2.14 -27.55 6.59
N GLY A 207 3.02 -28.55 6.53
CA GLY A 207 4.06 -28.65 5.50
C GLY A 207 5.39 -27.98 5.83
N THR A 208 5.57 -27.45 7.05
CA THR A 208 6.86 -26.91 7.50
C THR A 208 7.47 -27.71 8.66
N PRO A 209 8.81 -27.77 8.79
CA PRO A 209 9.47 -28.49 9.88
C PRO A 209 9.35 -27.76 11.23
N ASP A 210 9.33 -28.53 12.32
CA ASP A 210 9.42 -28.04 13.70
C ASP A 210 10.79 -27.38 13.97
N SER A 211 10.88 -26.09 13.65
CA SER A 211 12.16 -25.37 13.56
C SER A 211 11.99 -23.86 13.84
N TYR A 212 12.77 -23.01 13.17
CA TYR A 212 12.79 -21.54 13.31
C TYR A 212 11.53 -20.85 12.77
N ILE A 213 10.46 -21.60 12.50
CA ILE A 213 9.26 -21.18 11.77
C ILE A 213 8.10 -21.02 12.77
N GLN A 214 7.36 -19.92 12.65
CA GLN A 214 6.23 -19.61 13.50
C GLN A 214 5.03 -19.16 12.66
N CYS A 215 3.89 -19.82 12.84
CA CYS A 215 2.60 -19.37 12.30
C CYS A 215 1.48 -19.56 13.34
N ASN A 216 1.58 -18.76 14.39
CA ASN A 216 0.63 -18.71 15.48
C ASN A 216 0.03 -17.29 15.57
N ARG A 217 -0.91 -17.10 16.49
CA ARG A 217 -1.51 -15.78 16.73
C ARG A 217 -0.46 -14.69 17.03
N GLN A 218 0.65 -15.04 17.68
CA GLN A 218 1.72 -14.09 17.97
C GLN A 218 2.45 -13.63 16.70
N SER A 219 2.62 -14.52 15.73
CA SER A 219 3.19 -14.17 14.43
C SER A 219 2.28 -13.22 13.65
N ASP A 220 0.96 -13.42 13.69
CA ASP A 220 0.01 -12.51 13.06
C ASP A 220 0.08 -11.11 13.71
N LEU A 221 0.05 -11.04 15.05
CA LEU A 221 0.20 -9.79 15.79
C LEU A 221 1.53 -9.07 15.49
N PHE A 222 2.61 -9.83 15.32
CA PHE A 222 3.91 -9.28 14.93
C PHE A 222 3.85 -8.67 13.52
N LEU A 223 3.26 -9.38 12.56
CA LEU A 223 3.13 -8.91 11.18
C LEU A 223 2.26 -7.65 11.11
N GLU A 224 1.16 -7.59 11.86
CA GLU A 224 0.32 -6.39 11.98
C GLU A 224 1.11 -5.19 12.56
N GLN A 225 1.94 -5.43 13.58
CA GLN A 225 2.79 -4.37 14.14
C GLN A 225 3.82 -3.85 13.13
N MET A 226 4.39 -4.72 12.30
CA MET A 226 5.33 -4.31 11.25
C MET A 226 4.64 -3.54 10.13
N MET A 227 3.42 -3.96 9.75
CA MET A 227 2.61 -3.22 8.79
C MET A 227 2.32 -1.81 9.29
N LEU A 228 1.97 -1.65 10.57
CA LEU A 228 1.76 -0.32 11.14
C LEU A 228 3.00 0.57 11.01
N TRP A 229 4.18 0.04 11.34
CA TRP A 229 5.43 0.79 11.21
C TRP A 229 5.71 1.20 9.77
N LEU A 230 5.45 0.31 8.81
CA LEU A 230 5.60 0.64 7.40
C LEU A 230 4.60 1.71 6.97
N GLN A 231 3.35 1.68 7.41
CA GLN A 231 2.34 2.66 7.02
C GLN A 231 2.63 4.07 7.54
N THR A 232 3.26 4.20 8.71
CA THR A 232 3.68 5.51 9.24
C THR A 232 5.00 5.99 8.65
N GLY A 233 5.87 5.08 8.19
CA GLY A 233 7.18 5.42 7.64
C GLY A 233 7.27 5.51 6.12
N VAL A 234 6.43 4.78 5.38
CA VAL A 234 6.59 4.53 3.95
C VAL A 234 5.33 4.89 3.16
N ALA A 235 5.49 5.81 2.21
CA ALA A 235 4.45 6.18 1.25
C ALA A 235 4.02 4.94 0.45
N GLY A 236 2.74 4.61 0.53
CA GLY A 236 2.13 3.46 -0.14
C GLY A 236 2.20 2.14 0.59
N ALA A 237 2.75 2.07 1.81
CA ALA A 237 2.67 0.84 2.61
C ALA A 237 1.24 0.52 3.10
N SER A 238 0.27 1.43 2.94
CA SER A 238 -1.14 1.19 3.27
C SER A 238 -1.80 0.08 2.44
N VAL A 239 -1.25 -0.23 1.25
CA VAL A 239 -1.72 -1.33 0.41
C VAL A 239 -0.90 -2.61 0.57
N PHE A 240 0.10 -2.61 1.44
CA PHE A 240 0.93 -3.77 1.72
C PHE A 240 0.34 -4.58 2.88
N ARG A 241 0.12 -5.87 2.64
CA ARG A 241 -0.20 -6.85 3.68
C ARG A 241 1.00 -7.77 3.88
N ALA A 242 1.57 -7.75 5.07
CA ALA A 242 2.66 -8.65 5.42
C ALA A 242 2.11 -10.05 5.71
N ASP A 243 2.43 -11.02 4.87
CA ASP A 243 2.06 -12.42 5.06
C ASP A 243 3.24 -13.26 5.58
N ALA A 244 4.48 -12.80 5.39
CA ALA A 244 5.64 -13.39 6.01
C ALA A 244 6.69 -12.35 6.42
N ALA A 245 7.50 -12.72 7.41
CA ALA A 245 8.66 -11.95 7.84
C ALA A 245 9.84 -12.86 8.21
N LEU A 246 11.04 -12.54 7.73
CA LEU A 246 12.29 -13.04 8.27
C LEU A 246 12.87 -12.00 9.23
N VAL A 247 13.10 -12.38 10.48
CA VAL A 247 13.77 -11.54 11.48
C VAL A 247 15.15 -12.13 11.74
N VAL A 248 16.20 -11.31 11.63
CA VAL A 248 17.58 -11.70 11.96
C VAL A 248 18.21 -10.63 12.83
N THR A 249 18.76 -11.03 13.97
CA THR A 249 19.41 -10.13 14.93
C THR A 249 20.85 -10.56 15.17
N TRP A 250 21.78 -9.65 14.94
CA TRP A 250 23.19 -9.80 15.32
C TRP A 250 23.36 -9.12 16.67
N LEU A 251 23.60 -9.92 17.71
CA LEU A 251 23.78 -9.45 19.07
C LEU A 251 25.26 -9.44 19.46
N ASN A 252 25.77 -8.27 19.87
CA ASN A 252 27.11 -8.10 20.42
C ASN A 252 28.21 -8.71 19.53
N THR A 253 28.11 -8.47 18.22
CA THR A 253 29.16 -8.82 17.25
C THR A 253 30.37 -7.90 17.43
N ALA A 254 31.57 -8.41 17.23
CA ALA A 254 32.80 -7.62 17.27
C ALA A 254 33.46 -7.62 15.89
N SER A 255 34.33 -6.64 15.62
CA SER A 255 35.13 -6.67 14.40
C SER A 255 36.07 -7.89 14.41
N GLY A 256 36.31 -8.50 13.26
CA GLY A 256 37.23 -9.63 13.10
C GLY A 256 38.68 -9.30 13.46
N ILE A 257 39.01 -8.02 13.61
CA ILE A 257 40.34 -7.53 14.03
C ILE A 257 40.36 -7.00 15.48
N SER A 258 39.23 -7.03 16.19
CA SER A 258 39.13 -6.62 17.60
C SER A 258 39.77 -7.64 18.54
N GLY A 259 40.53 -7.15 19.53
CA GLY A 259 41.00 -7.96 20.66
C GLY A 259 40.01 -7.93 21.83
N SER A 260 40.28 -8.72 22.87
CA SER A 260 39.44 -8.79 24.08
C SER A 260 39.29 -7.45 24.80
N ALA A 261 40.31 -6.59 24.75
CA ALA A 261 40.26 -5.25 25.33
C ALA A 261 39.26 -4.34 24.60
N ASP A 262 39.24 -4.37 23.27
CA ASP A 262 38.32 -3.56 22.45
C ASP A 262 36.86 -3.97 22.69
N ILE A 263 36.63 -5.29 22.83
CA ILE A 263 35.32 -5.86 23.15
C ILE A 263 34.87 -5.41 24.55
N GLY A 264 35.80 -5.40 25.53
CA GLY A 264 35.53 -4.94 26.90
C GLY A 264 35.19 -3.45 27.01
N LEU A 265 35.67 -2.62 26.08
CA LEU A 265 35.37 -1.18 26.02
C LEU A 265 34.06 -0.86 25.28
N GLY A 266 33.28 -1.88 24.90
CA GLY A 266 32.01 -1.69 24.21
C GLY A 266 32.12 -1.60 22.69
N GLY A 267 33.24 -2.02 22.11
CA GLY A 267 33.48 -2.15 20.66
C GLY A 267 32.67 -3.27 20.00
N THR A 268 31.36 -3.31 20.27
CA THR A 268 30.43 -4.33 19.80
C THR A 268 29.26 -3.69 19.04
N ALA A 269 28.72 -4.41 18.06
CA ALA A 269 27.58 -3.99 17.27
C ALA A 269 26.37 -4.90 17.54
N THR A 270 25.21 -4.26 17.69
CA THR A 270 23.91 -4.90 17.81
C THR A 270 22.93 -4.25 16.85
N TYR A 271 22.41 -5.05 15.93
CA TYR A 271 21.52 -4.61 14.85
C TYR A 271 20.63 -5.76 14.36
N GLN A 272 19.55 -5.41 13.67
CA GLN A 272 18.51 -6.34 13.27
C GLN A 272 17.94 -5.98 11.90
N VAL A 273 17.60 -7.04 11.14
CA VAL A 273 16.90 -6.98 9.85
C VAL A 273 15.53 -7.62 10.04
N ILE A 274 14.50 -6.98 9.50
CA ILE A 274 13.16 -7.54 9.36
C ILE A 274 12.81 -7.42 7.88
N TRP A 275 12.78 -8.54 7.18
CA TRP A 275 12.44 -8.60 5.76
C TRP A 275 11.03 -9.15 5.63
N LEU A 276 10.14 -8.41 4.96
CA LEU A 276 8.70 -8.65 4.88
C LEU A 276 8.29 -8.90 3.43
N THR A 277 7.31 -9.77 3.23
CA THR A 277 6.72 -10.04 1.91
C THR A 277 5.21 -10.29 2.01
N ASP A 278 4.50 -10.05 0.92
CA ASP A 278 3.09 -10.37 0.75
C ASP A 278 2.89 -11.77 0.16
N LYS A 279 1.69 -12.32 0.30
CA LYS A 279 1.33 -13.65 -0.23
C LYS A 279 1.54 -13.77 -1.74
N THR A 280 1.39 -12.70 -2.50
CA THR A 280 1.53 -12.74 -3.97
C THR A 280 2.98 -12.57 -4.43
N ALA A 281 3.92 -12.37 -3.50
CA ALA A 281 5.33 -12.11 -3.78
C ALA A 281 5.53 -10.98 -4.81
N ARG A 282 4.79 -9.88 -4.63
CA ARG A 282 4.86 -8.68 -5.46
C ARG A 282 5.50 -7.51 -4.74
N LEU A 283 5.28 -7.39 -3.43
CA LEU A 283 5.78 -6.30 -2.61
C LEU A 283 6.66 -6.84 -1.52
N SER A 284 7.80 -6.19 -1.31
CA SER A 284 8.71 -6.55 -0.24
C SER A 284 9.32 -5.32 0.40
N TYR A 285 9.40 -5.36 1.73
CA TYR A 285 9.93 -4.27 2.54
C TYR A 285 10.99 -4.79 3.49
N VAL A 286 11.99 -3.96 3.77
CA VAL A 286 13.01 -4.24 4.78
C VAL A 286 13.00 -3.13 5.81
N ILE A 287 12.91 -3.52 7.08
CA ILE A 287 13.12 -2.64 8.24
C ILE A 287 14.46 -3.01 8.87
N LEU A 288 15.32 -2.02 9.04
CA LEU A 288 16.61 -2.15 9.70
C LEU A 288 16.57 -1.41 11.03
N ASN A 289 16.95 -2.09 12.10
CA ASN A 289 17.05 -1.51 13.43
C ASN A 289 18.50 -1.58 13.92
N TYR A 290 19.05 -0.43 14.31
CA TYR A 290 20.36 -0.29 14.92
C TYR A 290 20.21 0.12 16.38
N ASP A 291 20.74 -0.70 17.29
CA ASP A 291 20.80 -0.37 18.71
C ASP A 291 22.13 0.32 19.04
N LYS A 292 23.23 -0.32 18.63
CA LYS A 292 24.58 0.21 18.76
C LYS A 292 25.49 -0.29 17.64
N LEU A 293 26.41 0.56 17.21
CA LEU A 293 27.48 0.24 16.28
C LEU A 293 28.78 0.71 16.92
N GLY A 294 29.44 -0.19 17.65
CA GLY A 294 30.57 0.16 18.53
C GLY A 294 31.91 0.32 17.83
N PHE A 295 31.99 0.15 16.52
CA PHE A 295 33.24 0.27 15.76
C PHE A 295 32.95 0.70 14.33
N ASP A 296 33.78 1.60 13.81
CA ASP A 296 33.94 1.81 12.37
C ASP A 296 35.31 1.25 11.98
N ALA A 297 35.42 0.69 10.79
CA ALA A 297 36.65 0.01 10.43
C ALA A 297 37.77 0.96 9.93
N ASP A 298 37.44 2.22 9.63
CA ASP A 298 38.42 3.31 9.46
C ASP A 298 38.95 3.87 10.82
N ASP A 299 38.33 3.49 11.95
CA ASP A 299 38.56 4.08 13.29
C ASP A 299 39.32 3.13 14.25
N PHE A 300 39.84 1.99 13.76
CA PHE A 300 40.71 1.12 14.58
C PHE A 300 42.15 1.65 14.58
N PHE A 301 42.50 2.41 15.62
CA PHE A 301 43.86 2.86 15.95
C PHE A 301 44.64 3.44 14.75
N PHE A 302 44.29 4.67 14.34
CA PHE A 302 45.09 5.51 13.43
C PHE A 302 45.53 4.79 12.13
N ASN A 303 44.59 4.19 11.39
CA ASN A 303 44.84 3.53 10.09
C ASN A 303 45.80 2.34 10.10
N SER A 304 46.07 1.70 11.26
CA SER A 304 47.02 0.57 11.33
C SER A 304 46.39 -0.81 11.03
N ARG A 305 45.06 -0.95 11.12
CA ARG A 305 44.35 -2.22 10.86
C ARG A 305 43.24 -2.00 9.83
N ASN A 306 43.44 -2.55 8.63
CA ASN A 306 42.52 -2.38 7.52
C ASN A 306 41.24 -3.22 7.72
N GLY A 307 40.09 -2.57 7.51
CA GLY A 307 38.77 -3.15 7.31
C GLY A 307 37.81 -2.01 6.97
N ARG A 308 36.72 -2.25 6.23
CA ARG A 308 35.68 -1.24 5.99
C ARG A 308 34.33 -1.86 6.33
N CYS A 309 33.60 -1.24 7.25
CA CYS A 309 32.20 -1.59 7.51
C CYS A 309 31.32 -0.71 6.63
N GLN A 310 30.32 -1.32 6.01
CA GLN A 310 29.35 -0.61 5.18
C GLN A 310 27.98 -1.24 5.33
N ALA A 311 26.95 -0.43 5.18
CA ALA A 311 25.56 -0.80 5.30
C ALA A 311 24.87 -0.50 3.95
N LEU A 312 24.47 -1.53 3.23
CA LEU A 312 23.95 -1.42 1.87
C LEU A 312 23.04 -2.58 1.46
N PHE A 313 22.40 -2.40 0.32
CA PHE A 313 21.74 -3.46 -0.44
C PHE A 313 22.51 -3.66 -1.74
N ASN A 314 22.75 -4.91 -2.12
CA ASN A 314 23.39 -5.27 -3.39
C ASN A 314 22.44 -6.12 -4.22
N GLY A 315 22.17 -5.72 -5.46
CA GLY A 315 21.33 -6.50 -6.38
C GLY A 315 22.03 -7.72 -6.97
N GLY A 316 23.36 -7.81 -6.81
CA GLY A 316 24.18 -8.88 -7.37
C GLY A 316 24.33 -8.79 -8.89
N ASN A 317 25.29 -9.51 -9.46
CA ASN A 317 25.63 -9.51 -10.89
C ASN A 317 25.73 -8.10 -11.49
N HIS A 318 26.28 -7.14 -10.74
CA HIS A 318 26.40 -5.73 -11.15
C HIS A 318 25.06 -5.01 -11.40
N THR A 319 23.94 -5.52 -10.87
CA THR A 319 22.60 -4.88 -10.97
C THR A 319 22.55 -3.52 -10.27
N GLY A 320 23.38 -3.32 -9.24
CA GLY A 320 23.52 -2.04 -8.55
C GLY A 320 23.58 -2.17 -7.03
N THR A 321 24.02 -1.10 -6.37
CA THR A 321 24.11 -1.01 -4.91
C THR A 321 23.39 0.22 -4.39
N VAL A 322 22.69 0.07 -3.26
CA VAL A 322 22.02 1.17 -2.56
C VAL A 322 22.52 1.21 -1.12
N PRO A 323 23.28 2.25 -0.70
CA PRO A 323 23.65 2.42 0.69
C PRO A 323 22.42 2.78 1.53
N ILE A 324 22.41 2.35 2.79
CA ILE A 324 21.30 2.59 3.71
C ILE A 324 21.12 4.09 3.96
N ASP A 325 22.22 4.81 4.13
CA ASP A 325 22.26 6.27 4.19
C ASP A 325 23.36 6.78 3.23
N PRO A 326 23.07 7.53 2.16
CA PRO A 326 24.09 8.07 1.25
C PRO A 326 24.72 9.39 1.73
N THR A 327 24.35 9.91 2.92
CA THR A 327 24.87 11.18 3.42
C THR A 327 26.39 11.14 3.64
N ILE A 328 27.04 12.29 3.51
CA ILE A 328 28.50 12.43 3.72
C ILE A 328 28.89 11.98 5.13
N SER A 329 28.06 12.30 6.14
CA SER A 329 28.30 11.87 7.52
C SER A 329 28.39 10.35 7.64
N TYR A 330 27.52 9.61 6.95
CA TYR A 330 27.58 8.16 6.91
C TYR A 330 28.82 7.65 6.16
N LYS A 331 29.16 8.25 5.01
CA LYS A 331 30.34 7.84 4.22
C LYS A 331 31.63 7.89 5.05
N ASN A 332 31.71 8.85 5.97
CA ASN A 332 32.86 9.02 6.87
C ASN A 332 32.77 8.15 8.13
N SER A 333 31.56 7.91 8.64
CA SER A 333 31.35 7.20 9.91
C SER A 333 30.03 6.43 9.88
N PRO A 334 30.04 5.17 9.41
CA PRO A 334 28.83 4.35 9.30
C PRO A 334 28.12 4.08 10.64
N LYS A 335 28.80 4.18 11.80
CA LYS A 335 28.18 4.04 13.13
C LYS A 335 27.08 5.06 13.42
N ILE A 336 27.01 6.17 12.67
CA ILE A 336 25.96 7.18 12.79
C ILE A 336 24.54 6.62 12.55
N LEU A 337 24.43 5.46 11.88
CA LEU A 337 23.16 4.77 11.68
C LEU A 337 22.46 4.40 12.99
N ALA A 338 23.18 4.18 14.10
CA ALA A 338 22.56 3.94 15.40
C ALA A 338 22.03 5.23 16.07
N GLN A 339 22.51 6.39 15.63
CA GLN A 339 22.18 7.70 16.21
C GLN A 339 21.07 8.42 15.43
N ARG A 340 21.00 8.20 14.11
CA ARG A 340 20.01 8.79 13.21
C ARG A 340 18.89 7.81 12.87
N SER A 341 17.86 8.27 12.18
CA SER A 341 16.72 7.45 11.77
C SER A 341 16.10 8.00 10.49
N GLY A 342 15.60 7.11 9.64
CA GLY A 342 14.69 7.49 8.55
C GLY A 342 13.26 7.73 9.03
N VAL A 343 12.92 7.29 10.24
CA VAL A 343 11.58 7.47 10.84
C VAL A 343 11.70 8.02 12.27
N PRO A 344 12.19 9.28 12.41
CA PRO A 344 12.52 9.84 13.72
C PRO A 344 11.33 9.96 14.67
N HIS A 345 10.10 9.99 14.14
CA HIS A 345 8.87 10.01 14.91
C HIS A 345 8.50 8.65 15.54
N ILE A 346 9.14 7.55 15.10
CA ILE A 346 8.93 6.21 15.67
C ILE A 346 10.03 5.92 16.70
N VAL A 347 11.29 5.88 16.22
CA VAL A 347 12.45 5.55 17.05
C VAL A 347 13.75 5.93 16.34
N ARG A 348 14.83 6.13 17.11
CA ARG A 348 16.18 6.27 16.56
C ARG A 348 16.69 4.94 15.98
N GLY A 349 17.63 5.00 15.05
CA GLY A 349 18.29 3.81 14.50
C GLY A 349 17.43 2.97 13.56
N ARG A 350 16.28 3.48 13.10
CA ARG A 350 15.36 2.72 12.24
C ARG A 350 15.34 3.26 10.81
N TYR A 351 15.48 2.36 9.85
CA TYR A 351 15.44 2.67 8.44
C TYR A 351 14.51 1.69 7.72
N MET A 352 13.76 2.17 6.74
CA MET A 352 12.78 1.39 6.00
C MET A 352 13.06 1.50 4.51
N PHE A 353 12.85 0.41 3.79
CA PHE A 353 13.11 0.32 2.36
C PHE A 353 12.03 -0.52 1.70
N ARG A 354 11.63 -0.12 0.49
CA ARG A 354 10.94 -1.00 -0.46
C ARG A 354 12.01 -1.68 -1.31
N VAL A 355 11.96 -3.00 -1.47
CA VAL A 355 13.07 -3.80 -2.03
C VAL A 355 12.68 -4.75 -3.16
N ASP A 356 11.41 -4.80 -3.56
CA ASP A 356 10.89 -5.75 -4.55
C ASP A 356 11.50 -5.61 -5.96
N ASP A 357 11.62 -4.40 -6.51
CA ASP A 357 12.11 -4.16 -7.88
C ASP A 357 13.51 -3.53 -7.91
N ILE A 358 13.60 -2.28 -7.49
CA ILE A 358 14.83 -1.57 -7.16
C ILE A 358 14.72 -1.16 -5.70
N VAL A 359 15.83 -1.11 -4.99
CA VAL A 359 15.78 -0.68 -3.59
C VAL A 359 15.50 0.82 -3.54
N ARG A 360 14.35 1.16 -2.96
CA ARG A 360 13.92 2.55 -2.76
C ARG A 360 13.96 2.88 -1.27
N PRO A 361 14.82 3.83 -0.86
CA PRO A 361 14.83 4.33 0.51
C PRO A 361 13.47 4.95 0.85
N ALA A 362 12.92 4.57 1.99
CA ALA A 362 11.71 5.14 2.55
C ALA A 362 12.00 5.88 3.85
N GLY A 363 10.97 6.51 4.41
CA GLY A 363 11.13 7.45 5.50
C GLY A 363 11.63 8.81 5.02
N CYS A 364 12.09 9.62 5.96
CA CYS A 364 12.64 10.93 5.69
C CYS A 364 14.15 10.87 5.55
N SER A 365 14.69 11.72 4.69
CA SER A 365 16.13 11.91 4.64
C SER A 365 16.54 13.26 4.09
N ASN A 366 17.48 13.92 4.74
CA ASN A 366 18.06 15.19 4.28
C ASN A 366 19.10 14.97 3.16
N LYS A 367 18.85 13.98 2.28
CA LYS A 367 19.72 13.64 1.15
C LYS A 367 19.67 14.76 0.12
N THR A 368 20.73 14.88 -0.68
CA THR A 368 20.75 15.76 -1.85
C THR A 368 19.85 15.21 -2.95
N SER A 369 19.06 16.09 -3.56
CA SER A 369 18.21 15.76 -4.73
C SER A 369 18.99 15.03 -5.83
N GLY A 370 18.33 14.05 -6.47
CA GLY A 370 18.76 13.43 -7.74
C GLY A 370 19.43 12.05 -7.65
N THR A 371 19.86 11.59 -6.46
CA THR A 371 20.50 10.25 -6.34
C THR A 371 19.46 9.12 -6.31
N TYR A 372 18.37 9.33 -5.57
CA TYR A 372 17.24 8.39 -5.50
C TYR A 372 15.94 9.19 -5.68
N PRO A 373 15.01 8.75 -6.54
CA PRO A 373 13.74 9.43 -6.69
C PRO A 373 12.92 9.32 -5.40
N MET A 374 12.05 10.30 -5.17
CA MET A 374 11.08 10.24 -4.08
C MET A 374 10.19 9.00 -4.21
N LEU A 375 9.82 8.40 -3.08
CA LEU A 375 8.71 7.44 -3.05
C LEU A 375 7.41 8.21 -3.06
N ILE A 376 6.58 7.94 -4.07
CA ILE A 376 5.28 8.55 -4.27
C ILE A 376 4.26 7.44 -4.41
N TYR A 377 3.14 7.56 -3.69
CA TYR A 377 2.03 6.64 -3.81
C TYR A 377 0.68 7.37 -3.71
N PRO A 378 -0.28 7.09 -4.61
CA PRO A 378 -0.09 6.32 -5.83
C PRO A 378 0.83 7.04 -6.83
N ASN A 379 1.60 6.27 -7.58
CA ASN A 379 2.48 6.78 -8.63
C ASN A 379 1.82 6.81 -10.02
N ILE A 380 0.59 6.30 -10.12
CA ILE A 380 -0.30 6.40 -11.28
C ILE A 380 -1.57 7.07 -10.77
N VAL A 381 -1.94 8.21 -11.36
CA VAL A 381 -3.05 9.04 -10.88
C VAL A 381 -3.92 9.49 -12.05
N ASN A 382 -5.20 9.74 -11.79
CA ASN A 382 -6.06 10.27 -12.82
C ASN A 382 -5.73 11.74 -13.16
N MET A 383 -6.02 12.13 -14.39
CA MET A 383 -5.88 13.49 -14.91
C MET A 383 -6.92 14.48 -14.36
N LEU A 384 -8.02 13.98 -13.79
CA LEU A 384 -9.12 14.79 -13.25
C LEU A 384 -8.81 15.38 -11.87
N GLY A 385 -7.63 15.09 -11.31
CA GLY A 385 -7.26 15.53 -9.97
C GLY A 385 -8.18 14.90 -8.93
N GLU A 386 -8.47 15.65 -7.86
CA GLU A 386 -9.38 15.22 -6.78
C GLU A 386 -8.92 13.95 -6.03
N THR A 387 -7.65 13.63 -6.20
CA THR A 387 -6.94 12.53 -5.56
C THR A 387 -5.76 13.09 -4.79
N THR A 388 -5.31 12.35 -3.80
CA THR A 388 -4.15 12.70 -3.00
C THR A 388 -3.02 11.73 -3.25
N VAL A 389 -1.78 12.24 -3.16
CA VAL A 389 -0.57 11.42 -3.20
C VAL A 389 0.22 11.61 -1.92
N ASP A 390 0.71 10.50 -1.36
CA ASP A 390 1.61 10.49 -0.23
C ASP A 390 3.05 10.41 -0.74
N VAL A 391 3.93 11.21 -0.13
CA VAL A 391 5.32 11.38 -0.57
C VAL A 391 6.28 11.18 0.61
N ASN A 392 7.32 10.36 0.42
CA ASN A 392 8.53 10.37 1.23
C ASN A 392 9.65 11.15 0.53
N ALA A 393 10.22 12.13 1.21
CA ALA A 393 11.30 12.95 0.69
C ALA A 393 12.25 13.38 1.83
N MET A 394 12.29 14.68 2.11
CA MET A 394 13.02 15.26 3.23
C MET A 394 12.36 15.00 4.58
N CYS A 395 13.10 15.26 5.66
CA CYS A 395 12.52 15.31 7.00
C CYS A 395 11.64 16.55 7.13
N LEU A 396 10.35 16.30 7.35
CA LEU A 396 9.30 17.30 7.32
C LEU A 396 9.11 17.92 8.70
N GLU A 397 8.85 19.22 8.71
CA GLU A 397 8.47 19.95 9.91
C GLU A 397 6.99 20.35 9.84
N PRO A 398 6.16 20.01 10.84
CA PRO A 398 4.73 20.34 10.82
C PRO A 398 4.41 21.84 10.78
N SER A 399 5.37 22.70 11.17
CA SER A 399 5.24 24.16 11.15
C SER A 399 5.44 24.76 9.75
N GLN A 400 6.01 24.01 8.81
CA GLN A 400 6.33 24.47 7.46
C GLN A 400 5.29 24.00 6.45
N THR A 401 5.03 24.82 5.43
CA THR A 401 4.20 24.43 4.30
C THR A 401 5.08 23.88 3.18
N TYR A 402 4.61 22.83 2.52
CA TYR A 402 5.30 22.18 1.41
C TYR A 402 4.44 22.18 0.16
N ILE A 403 5.09 22.23 -1.00
CA ILE A 403 4.46 22.19 -2.30
C ILE A 403 5.06 21.08 -3.16
N LEU A 404 4.21 20.48 -3.99
CA LEU A 404 4.61 19.55 -5.04
C LEU A 404 4.37 20.23 -6.39
N MET A 405 5.44 20.58 -7.10
CA MET A 405 5.36 21.20 -8.42
C MET A 405 5.39 20.13 -9.51
N ILE A 406 4.45 20.18 -10.44
CA ILE A 406 4.31 19.23 -11.56
C ILE A 406 4.81 19.92 -12.83
N GLU A 407 5.86 19.38 -13.45
CA GLU A 407 6.54 19.98 -14.62
C GLU A 407 6.90 21.47 -14.47
N GLN A 408 7.06 21.94 -13.23
CA GLN A 408 7.27 23.36 -12.89
C GLN A 408 6.14 24.32 -13.36
N ARG A 409 4.96 23.79 -13.71
CA ARG A 409 3.80 24.56 -14.18
C ARG A 409 2.70 24.60 -13.14
N GLU A 410 2.23 23.42 -12.76
CA GLU A 410 1.14 23.26 -11.80
C GLU A 410 1.71 23.02 -10.40
N THR A 411 0.99 23.45 -9.37
CA THR A 411 1.39 23.23 -7.97
C THR A 411 0.27 22.55 -7.19
N ALA A 412 0.65 21.53 -6.42
CA ALA A 412 -0.20 20.84 -5.47
C ALA A 412 0.20 21.27 -4.04
N THR A 413 -0.79 21.62 -3.23
CA THR A 413 -0.58 21.93 -1.81
C THR A 413 -0.40 20.63 -1.03
N CYS A 414 0.50 20.63 -0.05
CA CYS A 414 0.79 19.45 0.77
C CYS A 414 0.61 19.73 2.26
N THR A 415 0.03 18.77 2.97
CA THR A 415 -0.08 18.74 4.43
C THR A 415 0.88 17.71 5.00
N VAL A 416 1.64 18.08 6.03
CA VAL A 416 2.54 17.16 6.73
C VAL A 416 1.71 16.19 7.57
N PHE A 417 1.82 14.89 7.28
CA PHE A 417 1.15 13.86 8.06
C PHE A 417 2.01 13.48 9.28
N ASN A 418 3.30 13.27 9.05
CA ASN A 418 4.31 13.08 10.08
C ASN A 418 5.68 13.52 9.53
N PRO A 419 6.76 13.50 10.32
CA PRO A 419 8.09 13.91 9.85
C PRO A 419 8.66 13.16 8.63
N SER A 420 8.03 12.06 8.21
CA SER A 420 8.45 11.24 7.07
C SER A 420 7.49 11.27 5.88
N ILE A 421 6.21 11.61 6.06
CA ILE A 421 5.18 11.56 5.02
C ILE A 421 4.47 12.91 4.90
N ALA A 422 4.39 13.43 3.68
CA ALA A 422 3.51 14.54 3.30
C ALA A 422 2.41 14.03 2.38
N ARG A 423 1.18 14.52 2.55
CA ARG A 423 0.04 14.27 1.67
C ARG A 423 -0.22 15.49 0.80
N CYS A 424 -0.13 15.32 -0.51
CA CYS A 424 -0.32 16.38 -1.50
C CYS A 424 -1.65 16.19 -2.24
N TYR A 425 -2.37 17.30 -2.45
CA TYR A 425 -3.67 17.33 -3.14
C TYR A 425 -3.45 17.70 -4.60
N LEU A 426 -3.69 16.76 -5.52
CA LEU A 426 -3.38 16.96 -6.93
C LEU A 426 -4.41 17.86 -7.62
N PRO A 427 -3.97 18.88 -8.38
CA PRO A 427 -4.86 19.63 -9.26
C PRO A 427 -5.24 18.79 -10.50
N ARG A 428 -6.18 19.32 -11.29
CA ARG A 428 -6.49 18.80 -12.62
C ARG A 428 -5.32 19.05 -13.57
N VAL A 429 -4.87 18.02 -14.27
CA VAL A 429 -3.77 18.08 -15.26
C VAL A 429 -4.26 17.41 -16.53
N PHE A 430 -4.58 18.18 -17.57
CA PHE A 430 -5.23 17.66 -18.78
C PHE A 430 -4.28 16.94 -19.76
N ASP A 431 -2.99 16.88 -19.46
CA ASP A 431 -1.99 16.17 -20.25
C ASP A 431 -1.66 14.81 -19.61
N TRP A 432 -1.95 13.72 -20.33
CA TRP A 432 -1.57 12.37 -19.90
C TRP A 432 -0.09 12.09 -20.16
N GLY A 433 0.50 11.20 -19.36
CA GLY A 433 1.90 10.78 -19.48
C GLY A 433 2.70 10.90 -18.19
N THR A 434 3.98 10.56 -18.27
CA THR A 434 4.90 10.67 -17.13
C THR A 434 5.28 12.12 -16.92
N LYS A 435 4.99 12.63 -15.72
CA LYS A 435 5.29 14.00 -15.31
C LYS A 435 6.36 13.96 -14.22
N THR A 436 7.40 14.78 -14.40
CA THR A 436 8.40 15.00 -13.36
C THR A 436 7.83 15.94 -12.31
N VAL A 437 7.97 15.55 -11.04
CA VAL A 437 7.50 16.34 -9.90
C VAL A 437 8.65 16.76 -9.00
N TYR A 438 8.53 17.95 -8.42
CA TYR A 438 9.52 18.56 -7.54
C TYR A 438 8.87 18.88 -6.21
N PHE A 439 9.45 18.39 -5.11
CA PHE A 439 8.94 18.63 -3.75
C PHE A 439 9.90 19.52 -2.97
N GLN A 440 9.37 20.59 -2.37
CA GLN A 440 10.14 21.58 -1.61
C GLN A 440 9.28 22.32 -0.58
N ALA A 441 9.93 22.93 0.41
CA ALA A 441 9.27 23.85 1.33
C ALA A 441 8.85 25.14 0.59
N GLN A 442 7.70 25.69 0.94
CA GLN A 442 7.18 26.92 0.34
C GLN A 442 7.89 28.16 0.90
N GLN A 443 8.33 28.11 2.16
CA GLN A 443 9.12 29.16 2.79
C GLN A 443 10.62 28.92 2.54
N GLY A 444 11.03 29.17 1.30
CA GLY A 444 12.43 29.27 0.90
C GLY A 444 12.63 30.61 0.21
N ASN A 445 13.61 31.38 0.68
CA ASN A 445 14.02 32.66 0.11
C ASN A 445 14.11 32.53 -1.43
N LEU A 446 13.46 33.42 -2.20
CA LEU A 446 13.47 33.39 -3.67
C LEU A 446 14.89 33.51 -4.29
N ASN A 447 15.89 33.76 -3.44
CA ASN A 447 17.32 33.79 -3.76
C ASN A 447 18.09 32.51 -3.38
N ALA A 448 17.45 31.50 -2.78
CA ALA A 448 18.02 30.19 -2.48
C ALA A 448 17.82 29.25 -3.68
N GLN A 449 18.59 29.48 -4.75
CA GLN A 449 18.79 28.50 -5.82
C GLN A 449 19.45 27.18 -5.33
N ASP A 450 19.72 27.06 -4.03
CA ASP A 450 20.49 25.98 -3.41
C ASP A 450 19.65 24.95 -2.62
N GLU A 451 18.36 25.19 -2.35
CA GLU A 451 17.49 24.13 -1.82
C GLU A 451 17.04 23.22 -2.96
N LYS A 452 17.84 22.18 -3.21
CA LYS A 452 17.58 21.22 -4.29
C LYS A 452 16.23 20.53 -4.07
N ALA A 453 15.23 20.89 -4.85
CA ALA A 453 13.92 20.25 -4.82
C ALA A 453 14.05 18.74 -5.10
N PHE A 454 13.38 17.90 -4.32
CA PHE A 454 13.44 16.45 -4.49
C PHE A 454 12.64 16.05 -5.73
N VAL A 455 13.22 15.20 -6.57
CA VAL A 455 12.64 14.82 -7.86
C VAL A 455 11.95 13.45 -7.76
N GLY A 456 10.76 13.35 -8.34
CA GLY A 456 10.00 12.11 -8.48
C GLY A 456 9.23 12.09 -9.80
N TYR A 457 8.51 11.01 -10.03
CA TYR A 457 7.73 10.81 -11.25
C TYR A 457 6.33 10.32 -10.91
N ILE A 458 5.33 10.92 -11.55
CA ILE A 458 3.93 10.51 -11.46
C ILE A 458 3.41 10.29 -12.88
N TYR A 459 2.72 9.19 -13.11
CA TYR A 459 2.08 8.89 -14.40
C TYR A 459 0.62 9.34 -14.37
N PHE A 460 0.30 10.40 -15.10
CA PHE A 460 -1.07 10.90 -15.21
C PHE A 460 -1.81 10.15 -16.31
N VAL A 461 -3.00 9.65 -15.98
CA VAL A 461 -3.79 8.82 -16.88
C VAL A 461 -5.24 9.28 -17.00
N PRO A 462 -5.91 8.99 -18.13
CA PRO A 462 -7.36 9.10 -18.21
C PRO A 462 -8.06 8.20 -17.15
N PRO A 463 -9.25 8.58 -16.66
CA PRO A 463 -9.97 7.81 -15.62
C PRO A 463 -10.28 6.35 -16.00
N THR A 464 -10.28 6.02 -17.29
CA THR A 464 -10.54 4.66 -17.79
C THR A 464 -9.44 3.66 -17.45
N ILE A 465 -8.20 4.12 -17.28
CA ILE A 465 -7.04 3.26 -17.02
C ILE A 465 -6.41 3.50 -15.64
N ASP A 466 -7.03 4.35 -14.81
CA ASP A 466 -6.63 4.53 -13.41
C ASP A 466 -6.80 3.19 -12.67
N PRO A 467 -5.73 2.64 -12.06
CA PRO A 467 -5.78 1.37 -11.33
C PRO A 467 -6.51 1.47 -9.98
N ILE A 468 -6.71 2.68 -9.44
CA ILE A 468 -7.37 2.92 -8.14
C ILE A 468 -8.78 3.52 -8.35
N ARG A 469 -9.31 3.48 -9.57
CA ARG A 469 -10.65 3.97 -9.88
C ARG A 469 -11.75 3.26 -9.10
N LEU A 470 -12.90 3.92 -8.97
CA LEU A 470 -14.15 3.26 -8.61
C LEU A 470 -14.54 2.30 -9.74
N ASP A 471 -14.67 1.01 -9.44
CA ASP A 471 -15.12 0.03 -10.42
C ASP A 471 -16.65 0.07 -10.52
N ILE A 472 -17.14 0.01 -11.75
CA ILE A 472 -18.56 0.14 -12.11
C ILE A 472 -19.03 -1.04 -12.99
N GLY A 473 -18.25 -2.13 -13.01
CA GLY A 473 -18.48 -3.28 -13.87
C GLY A 473 -18.15 -2.98 -15.34
N ASN A 474 -18.89 -3.60 -16.26
CA ASN A 474 -18.66 -3.40 -17.68
C ASN A 474 -19.05 -1.98 -18.10
N THR A 475 -18.04 -1.19 -18.50
CA THR A 475 -18.25 0.21 -18.94
C THR A 475 -19.23 0.30 -20.11
N HIS A 476 -19.30 -0.70 -21.00
CA HIS A 476 -20.18 -0.67 -22.19
C HIS A 476 -21.67 -0.61 -21.83
N ASP A 477 -22.07 -1.29 -20.74
CA ASP A 477 -23.45 -1.36 -20.28
C ASP A 477 -24.01 0.05 -19.95
N TRP A 478 -23.13 0.97 -19.53
CA TRP A 478 -23.47 2.35 -19.20
C TRP A 478 -23.71 3.25 -20.44
N PHE A 479 -23.40 2.76 -21.63
CA PHE A 479 -23.63 3.47 -22.90
C PHE A 479 -24.77 2.86 -23.72
N GLU A 480 -25.34 1.73 -23.29
CA GLU A 480 -26.52 1.15 -23.90
C GLU A 480 -27.77 1.99 -23.62
N ASN A 481 -28.66 2.10 -24.61
CA ASN A 481 -29.96 2.74 -24.47
C ASN A 481 -31.08 1.76 -24.87
N PRO A 482 -31.93 1.31 -23.93
CA PRO A 482 -31.86 1.57 -22.49
C PRO A 482 -30.68 0.81 -21.83
N ILE A 483 -30.27 1.25 -20.63
CA ILE A 483 -29.31 0.51 -19.80
C ILE A 483 -29.86 -0.90 -19.50
N PRO A 484 -29.01 -1.95 -19.54
CA PRO A 484 -29.45 -3.35 -19.47
C PRO A 484 -30.08 -3.75 -18.13
N SER A 485 -29.70 -3.08 -17.03
CA SER A 485 -30.19 -3.38 -15.68
C SER A 485 -30.51 -2.09 -14.92
N GLN A 486 -31.57 -2.14 -14.11
CA GLN A 486 -31.87 -1.09 -13.14
C GLN A 486 -30.83 -1.07 -12.00
N THR A 487 -30.24 -2.23 -11.68
CA THR A 487 -29.22 -2.34 -10.64
C THR A 487 -27.86 -2.58 -11.25
N MET A 488 -26.95 -1.64 -11.02
CA MET A 488 -25.61 -1.65 -11.57
C MET A 488 -24.59 -1.97 -10.46
N PRO A 489 -23.56 -2.78 -10.72
CA PRO A 489 -22.55 -3.10 -9.73
C PRO A 489 -21.58 -1.92 -9.55
N ILE A 490 -21.11 -1.74 -8.32
CA ILE A 490 -19.95 -0.90 -8.00
C ILE A 490 -19.03 -1.64 -7.04
N SER A 491 -17.73 -1.39 -7.11
CA SER A 491 -16.78 -1.93 -6.13
C SER A 491 -15.65 -0.97 -5.80
N TRP A 492 -15.21 -0.99 -4.55
CA TRP A 492 -14.09 -0.19 -4.06
C TRP A 492 -13.39 -0.90 -2.90
N TYR A 493 -12.17 -0.45 -2.57
CA TYR A 493 -11.48 -0.92 -1.37
C TYR A 493 -11.76 0.04 -0.19
N PRO A 494 -12.41 -0.42 0.90
CA PRO A 494 -12.65 0.40 2.09
C PRO A 494 -11.41 1.09 2.66
N ARG A 495 -10.22 0.48 2.55
CA ARG A 495 -8.94 1.08 2.98
C ARG A 495 -8.59 2.40 2.28
N ASN A 496 -9.18 2.70 1.12
CA ASN A 496 -8.98 3.97 0.43
C ASN A 496 -9.71 5.13 1.13
N PHE A 497 -10.62 4.83 2.06
CA PHE A 497 -11.37 5.81 2.84
C PHE A 497 -11.19 5.53 4.34
N THR A 498 -10.26 6.25 4.95
CA THR A 498 -10.00 6.15 6.39
C THR A 498 -10.43 7.43 7.11
N ASN A 499 -10.96 7.29 8.31
CA ASN A 499 -11.34 8.43 9.14
C ASN A 499 -10.07 9.16 9.65
N PRO A 500 -9.86 10.43 9.29
CA PRO A 500 -8.67 11.18 9.70
C PRO A 500 -8.58 11.42 11.21
N GLU A 501 -9.70 11.41 11.95
CA GLU A 501 -9.70 11.59 13.42
C GLU A 501 -8.92 10.48 14.14
N TYR A 502 -8.99 9.26 13.62
CA TYR A 502 -8.30 8.10 14.17
C TYR A 502 -6.88 7.92 13.59
N MET A 503 -6.42 8.84 12.73
CA MET A 503 -5.05 8.81 12.19
C MET A 503 -4.00 9.49 13.08
N GLY A 504 -4.41 10.25 14.11
CA GLY A 504 -3.49 11.11 14.89
C GLY A 504 -2.86 10.48 16.14
N GLN A 505 -3.64 9.81 17.00
CA GLN A 505 -3.13 9.34 18.31
C GLN A 505 -3.02 7.81 18.44
N ASP A 506 -3.82 7.05 17.69
CA ASP A 506 -3.88 5.59 17.74
C ASP A 506 -4.12 5.00 16.34
N TYR A 507 -3.31 5.42 15.36
CA TYR A 507 -3.35 4.81 14.04
C TYR A 507 -2.94 3.33 14.21
N MET A 508 -3.92 2.45 14.18
CA MET A 508 -3.75 1.01 14.16
C MET A 508 -4.53 0.51 12.97
N VAL A 509 -3.87 -0.12 12.01
CA VAL A 509 -4.51 -0.74 10.82
C VAL A 509 -5.60 -1.72 11.24
N ALA A 510 -5.40 -2.37 12.38
CA ALA A 510 -6.35 -3.28 12.98
C ALA A 510 -7.58 -2.61 13.60
N ASN A 511 -7.55 -1.29 13.82
CA ASN A 511 -8.67 -0.57 14.43
C ASN A 511 -9.80 -0.40 13.40
N GLU A 512 -10.90 -1.07 13.69
CA GLU A 512 -12.14 -1.01 12.93
C GLU A 512 -12.71 0.41 12.80
N ALA A 513 -12.58 1.25 13.83
CA ALA A 513 -13.04 2.65 13.80
C ALA A 513 -12.31 3.51 12.75
N LEU A 514 -11.13 3.08 12.29
CA LEU A 514 -10.43 3.76 11.21
C LEU A 514 -11.21 3.69 9.88
N TYR A 515 -11.95 2.62 9.64
CA TYR A 515 -12.65 2.38 8.38
C TYR A 515 -14.12 2.77 8.43
N THR A 516 -14.66 3.14 9.59
CA THR A 516 -16.03 3.62 9.73
C THR A 516 -16.16 5.02 9.12
N VAL A 517 -16.43 5.07 7.83
CA VAL A 517 -16.63 6.28 7.04
C VAL A 517 -17.93 6.17 6.25
N GLN A 518 -18.74 7.24 6.28
CA GLN A 518 -19.90 7.39 5.40
C GLN A 518 -19.46 8.03 4.08
N LEU A 519 -19.86 7.41 2.98
CA LEU A 519 -19.47 7.77 1.63
C LEU A 519 -20.70 8.18 0.82
N GLY A 520 -20.61 9.27 0.08
CA GLY A 520 -21.60 9.68 -0.89
C GLY A 520 -21.18 9.20 -2.28
N LEU A 521 -22.11 8.61 -3.02
CA LEU A 521 -21.93 8.33 -4.44
C LEU A 521 -22.53 9.46 -5.27
N TYR A 522 -21.66 10.28 -5.84
CA TYR A 522 -22.01 11.47 -6.60
C TYR A 522 -21.91 11.22 -8.11
N VAL A 523 -22.77 11.86 -8.88
CA VAL A 523 -22.66 11.93 -10.35
C VAL A 523 -22.13 13.30 -10.74
N ILE A 524 -20.97 13.32 -11.38
CA ILE A 524 -20.36 14.53 -11.93
C ILE A 524 -20.63 14.56 -13.43
N GLY A 525 -21.35 15.58 -13.88
CA GLY A 525 -21.59 15.85 -15.29
C GLY A 525 -20.38 16.53 -15.94
N TYR A 526 -20.10 16.13 -17.17
CA TYR A 526 -19.10 16.74 -18.05
C TYR A 526 -19.76 17.33 -19.29
N ARG A 527 -19.39 18.58 -19.60
CA ARG A 527 -19.72 19.23 -20.86
C ARG A 527 -18.57 20.13 -21.30
N GLU A 528 -18.55 20.45 -22.58
CA GLU A 528 -17.59 21.38 -23.16
C GLU A 528 -18.34 22.67 -23.51
N ALA A 529 -17.87 23.80 -23.00
CA ALA A 529 -18.38 25.10 -23.38
C ALA A 529 -17.44 25.73 -24.41
N GLN A 530 -18.01 26.29 -25.48
CA GLN A 530 -17.25 27.10 -26.43
C GLN A 530 -16.77 28.38 -25.73
N ASP A 531 -15.46 28.59 -25.70
CA ASP A 531 -14.88 29.87 -25.28
C ASP A 531 -14.35 30.62 -26.50
N ASP A 532 -15.09 31.65 -26.91
CA ASP A 532 -14.77 32.48 -28.07
C ASP A 532 -13.48 33.30 -27.90
N GLN A 533 -13.03 33.55 -26.66
CA GLN A 533 -11.79 34.28 -26.41
C GLN A 533 -10.56 33.41 -26.60
N VAL A 534 -10.64 32.13 -26.22
CA VAL A 534 -9.52 31.17 -26.32
C VAL A 534 -9.59 30.36 -27.62
N ARG A 535 -10.71 30.43 -28.36
CA ARG A 535 -11.02 29.58 -29.53
C ARG A 535 -10.77 28.09 -29.23
N LYS A 536 -11.07 27.69 -28.00
CA LYS A 536 -10.92 26.32 -27.49
C LYS A 536 -12.12 25.98 -26.63
N PHE A 537 -12.49 24.71 -26.65
CA PHE A 537 -13.47 24.16 -25.72
C PHE A 537 -12.90 24.18 -24.30
N ARG A 538 -13.69 24.68 -23.35
CA ARG A 538 -13.37 24.63 -21.93
C ARG A 538 -14.17 23.51 -21.28
N PRO A 539 -13.51 22.57 -20.59
CA PRO A 539 -14.20 21.51 -19.88
C PRO A 539 -14.89 22.05 -18.63
N GLU A 540 -16.19 21.81 -18.52
CA GLU A 540 -17.00 22.16 -17.35
C GLU A 540 -17.45 20.89 -16.63
N TYR A 541 -17.25 20.89 -15.31
CA TYR A 541 -17.61 19.79 -14.44
C TYR A 541 -18.58 20.29 -13.38
N ARG A 542 -19.67 19.55 -13.15
CA ARG A 542 -20.66 19.91 -12.13
C ARG A 542 -21.24 18.69 -11.45
N THR A 543 -21.34 18.72 -10.14
CA THR A 543 -22.09 17.72 -9.37
C THR A 543 -23.58 17.84 -9.67
N LEU A 544 -24.17 16.78 -10.23
CA LEU A 544 -25.58 16.76 -10.65
C LEU A 544 -26.48 16.27 -9.50
N CYS A 545 -26.10 15.15 -8.88
CA CYS A 545 -26.84 14.52 -7.81
C CYS A 545 -25.96 13.59 -6.96
N ARG A 546 -26.44 13.25 -5.75
CA ARG A 546 -25.99 12.11 -4.95
C ARG A 546 -27.01 10.99 -5.12
N LEU A 547 -26.56 9.84 -5.63
CA LEU A 547 -27.43 8.68 -5.84
C LEU A 547 -27.82 8.04 -4.51
N THR A 548 -26.82 7.76 -3.68
CA THR A 548 -27.00 7.04 -2.43
C THR A 548 -25.83 7.30 -1.48
N THR A 549 -26.06 7.02 -0.21
CA THR A 549 -25.07 7.03 0.85
C THR A 549 -24.72 5.60 1.21
N LEU A 550 -23.43 5.30 1.21
CA LEU A 550 -22.85 4.00 1.47
C LEU A 550 -22.01 4.06 2.74
N THR A 551 -21.86 2.92 3.40
CA THR A 551 -20.98 2.79 4.56
C THR A 551 -19.94 1.72 4.26
N ASN A 552 -18.69 2.01 4.58
CA ASN A 552 -17.61 1.03 4.52
C ASN A 552 -17.91 -0.16 5.45
N ARG A 553 -17.70 -1.37 4.93
CA ARG A 553 -17.63 -2.58 5.75
C ARG A 553 -16.30 -2.62 6.49
N VAL A 554 -16.37 -2.97 7.76
CA VAL A 554 -15.29 -2.72 8.72
C VAL A 554 -14.46 -3.98 9.06
N GLY A 555 -14.96 -5.16 8.70
CA GLY A 555 -14.28 -6.44 8.97
C GLY A 555 -12.89 -6.54 8.31
N ASP A 556 -12.00 -7.33 8.91
CA ASP A 556 -10.60 -7.49 8.46
C ASP A 556 -10.49 -7.92 6.99
N GLU A 557 -11.43 -8.74 6.51
CA GLU A 557 -11.46 -9.19 5.12
C GLU A 557 -11.58 -8.04 4.11
N TYR A 558 -12.38 -7.02 4.43
CA TYR A 558 -12.66 -5.88 3.54
C TYR A 558 -11.53 -4.85 3.52
N ARG A 559 -10.50 -5.00 4.35
CA ARG A 559 -9.25 -4.21 4.23
C ARG A 559 -8.47 -4.61 2.98
N TRP A 560 -8.53 -5.90 2.65
CA TRP A 560 -7.72 -6.52 1.61
C TRP A 560 -8.52 -6.94 0.39
N ARG A 561 -9.85 -7.07 0.53
CA ARG A 561 -10.80 -7.37 -0.55
C ARG A 561 -11.66 -6.15 -0.88
N PRO A 562 -12.09 -6.01 -2.15
CA PRO A 562 -13.03 -4.96 -2.49
C PRO A 562 -14.39 -5.23 -1.83
N GLN A 563 -15.05 -4.17 -1.39
CA GLN A 563 -16.48 -4.18 -1.07
C GLN A 563 -17.25 -4.03 -2.38
N GLU A 564 -18.21 -4.93 -2.61
CA GLU A 564 -19.08 -4.92 -3.77
C GLU A 564 -20.51 -4.54 -3.34
N GLU A 565 -21.10 -3.57 -4.02
CA GLU A 565 -22.48 -3.15 -3.81
C GLU A 565 -23.23 -3.04 -5.15
N ARG A 566 -24.56 -3.05 -5.11
CA ARG A 566 -25.39 -2.80 -6.29
C ARG A 566 -26.23 -1.55 -6.07
N ILE A 567 -26.10 -0.59 -6.98
CA ILE A 567 -26.82 0.68 -6.92
C ILE A 567 -28.03 0.67 -7.82
N ASN A 568 -29.14 1.22 -7.33
CA ASN A 568 -30.35 1.43 -8.12
C ASN A 568 -30.26 2.79 -8.82
N ILE A 569 -30.08 2.78 -10.14
CA ILE A 569 -29.89 4.02 -10.93
C ILE A 569 -31.18 4.83 -11.09
N TYR A 570 -32.32 4.32 -10.61
CA TYR A 570 -33.62 5.00 -10.64
C TYR A 570 -33.98 5.69 -9.33
N GLN A 571 -33.08 5.66 -8.35
CA GLN A 571 -33.27 6.33 -7.07
C GLN A 571 -32.17 7.36 -6.90
N ILE A 572 -32.58 8.57 -6.53
CA ILE A 572 -31.67 9.68 -6.24
C ILE A 572 -32.00 10.17 -4.85
N GLU A 573 -31.00 10.09 -3.99
CA GLU A 573 -31.10 10.57 -2.62
C GLU A 573 -31.21 12.10 -2.58
N GLN A 574 -30.35 12.80 -3.34
CA GLN A 574 -30.29 14.26 -3.33
C GLN A 574 -29.92 14.84 -4.70
N TRP A 575 -30.67 15.85 -5.14
CA TRP A 575 -30.34 16.64 -6.33
C TRP A 575 -29.57 17.89 -5.94
N TYR A 576 -28.54 18.24 -6.72
CA TYR A 576 -27.81 19.52 -6.63
C TYR A 576 -28.16 20.50 -7.76
N LEU A 577 -29.05 20.07 -8.67
CA LEU A 577 -29.69 20.90 -9.66
C LEU A 577 -31.06 21.36 -9.16
N ASN A 578 -31.40 22.62 -9.39
CA ASN A 578 -32.77 23.09 -9.18
C ASN A 578 -33.73 22.53 -10.25
N SER A 579 -35.04 22.72 -10.09
CA SER A 579 -36.02 22.11 -11.02
C SER A 579 -35.84 22.57 -12.47
N TRP A 580 -35.57 23.86 -12.69
CA TRP A 580 -35.36 24.41 -14.02
C TRP A 580 -34.08 23.84 -14.66
N GLU A 581 -33.01 23.71 -13.89
CA GLU A 581 -31.74 23.14 -14.36
C GLU A 581 -31.90 21.66 -14.74
N ARG A 582 -32.73 20.90 -14.02
CA ARG A 582 -33.07 19.52 -14.42
C ARG A 582 -33.82 19.46 -15.74
N ASP A 583 -34.74 20.40 -15.96
CA ASP A 583 -35.58 20.43 -17.17
C ASP A 583 -34.88 21.06 -18.39
N SER A 584 -33.76 21.76 -18.23
CA SER A 584 -33.10 22.50 -19.33
C SER A 584 -31.59 22.23 -19.46
N VAL A 585 -30.88 22.09 -18.34
CA VAL A 585 -29.40 22.00 -18.32
C VAL A 585 -28.93 20.55 -18.26
N LEU A 586 -29.66 19.65 -17.59
CA LEU A 586 -29.25 18.25 -17.41
C LEU A 586 -28.95 17.54 -18.73
N TYR A 587 -29.72 17.83 -19.78
CA TYR A 587 -29.56 17.26 -21.12
C TYR A 587 -28.32 17.74 -21.87
N THR A 588 -27.69 18.85 -21.42
CA THR A 588 -26.47 19.39 -22.04
C THR A 588 -25.22 18.62 -21.64
N TYR A 589 -25.27 17.86 -20.54
CA TYR A 589 -24.18 17.01 -20.13
C TYR A 589 -24.22 15.69 -20.93
N ARG A 590 -23.23 15.48 -21.81
CA ARG A 590 -23.18 14.28 -22.67
C ARG A 590 -22.67 13.05 -21.90
N PHE A 591 -21.65 13.30 -21.10
CA PHE A 591 -20.93 12.30 -20.33
C PHE A 591 -20.82 12.75 -18.88
N GLY A 592 -20.41 11.84 -18.03
CA GLY A 592 -20.08 12.12 -16.66
C GLY A 592 -19.26 10.98 -16.08
N TYR A 593 -19.08 11.00 -14.77
CA TYR A 593 -18.47 9.92 -14.03
C TYR A 593 -19.05 9.87 -12.62
N PHE A 594 -18.88 8.74 -11.97
CA PHE A 594 -19.17 8.61 -10.55
C PHE A 594 -17.97 9.05 -9.73
N LYS A 595 -18.25 9.76 -8.64
CA LYS A 595 -17.28 10.07 -7.60
C LYS A 595 -17.78 9.48 -6.28
N LEU A 596 -16.98 8.61 -5.68
CA LEU A 596 -17.22 8.10 -4.33
C LEU A 596 -16.30 8.87 -3.38
N ALA A 597 -16.88 9.63 -2.46
CA ALA A 597 -16.13 10.47 -1.53
C ALA A 597 -16.78 10.51 -0.14
N PRO A 598 -16.01 10.77 0.95
CA PRO A 598 -16.58 10.97 2.27
C PRO A 598 -17.59 12.12 2.27
N ILE A 599 -18.70 11.94 2.98
CA ILE A 599 -19.75 12.97 3.08
C ILE A 599 -19.26 14.07 4.02
N ASN A 600 -19.23 15.30 3.52
CA ASN A 600 -19.06 16.47 4.36
C ASN A 600 -20.43 16.86 4.94
N PRO A 601 -20.59 16.94 6.28
CA PRO A 601 -21.86 17.33 6.90
C PRO A 601 -22.42 18.68 6.42
N ASN A 602 -21.55 19.56 5.92
CA ASN A 602 -21.90 20.89 5.42
C ASN A 602 -22.09 20.95 3.90
N ASP A 603 -22.13 19.81 3.20
CA ASP A 603 -22.28 19.73 1.75
C ASP A 603 -23.73 19.98 1.30
N ALA A 604 -24.17 21.24 1.38
CA ALA A 604 -25.48 21.67 0.92
C ALA A 604 -25.53 21.86 -0.61
N THR A 605 -24.39 22.17 -1.25
CA THR A 605 -24.33 22.64 -2.65
C THR A 605 -23.65 21.68 -3.61
N GLY A 606 -22.93 20.66 -3.14
CA GLY A 606 -22.23 19.69 -3.98
C GLY A 606 -20.99 20.26 -4.67
N ILE A 607 -20.53 21.46 -4.29
CA ILE A 607 -19.44 22.17 -4.97
C ILE A 607 -18.07 21.71 -4.43
N ASP A 608 -17.92 21.65 -3.10
CA ASP A 608 -16.65 21.34 -2.44
C ASP A 608 -16.63 19.89 -1.93
N LEU A 609 -16.66 18.95 -2.87
CA LEU A 609 -16.57 17.52 -2.55
C LEU A 609 -15.15 17.16 -2.10
N LEU A 610 -15.06 16.40 -1.01
CA LEU A 610 -13.80 15.85 -0.53
C LEU A 610 -13.12 14.97 -1.60
N PRO A 611 -11.77 14.80 -1.55
CA PRO A 611 -11.07 13.87 -2.41
C PRO A 611 -11.64 12.46 -2.30
N GLY A 612 -11.62 11.71 -3.40
CA GLY A 612 -12.26 10.41 -3.47
C GLY A 612 -11.87 9.60 -4.70
N LEU A 613 -12.58 8.49 -4.92
CA LEU A 613 -12.38 7.62 -6.07
C LEU A 613 -13.29 8.06 -7.21
N VAL A 614 -12.74 8.09 -8.42
CA VAL A 614 -13.46 8.46 -9.65
C VAL A 614 -13.63 7.21 -10.52
N SER A 615 -14.79 7.04 -11.16
CA SER A 615 -15.03 5.93 -12.08
C SER A 615 -14.52 6.22 -13.50
N SER A 616 -14.55 5.19 -14.34
CA SER A 616 -14.54 5.41 -15.80
C SER A 616 -15.72 6.28 -16.23
N PRO A 617 -15.61 7.02 -17.36
CA PRO A 617 -16.71 7.82 -17.87
C PRO A 617 -17.94 6.97 -18.18
N VAL A 618 -19.11 7.53 -17.89
CA VAL A 618 -20.42 6.95 -18.19
C VAL A 618 -21.24 7.94 -19.00
N SER A 619 -22.17 7.42 -19.81
CA SER A 619 -23.22 8.28 -20.33
C SER A 619 -24.20 8.60 -19.21
N ILE A 620 -24.68 9.84 -19.15
CA ILE A 620 -25.64 10.26 -18.11
C ILE A 620 -27.09 10.24 -18.59
N HIS A 621 -27.37 9.67 -19.78
CA HIS A 621 -28.72 9.64 -20.36
C HIS A 621 -29.75 8.95 -19.47
N TRP A 622 -29.30 8.05 -18.60
CA TRP A 622 -30.15 7.40 -17.59
C TRP A 622 -30.54 8.34 -16.44
N LEU A 623 -29.95 9.51 -16.29
CA LEU A 623 -30.45 10.52 -15.36
C LEU A 623 -31.57 11.37 -15.96
N TRP A 624 -31.82 11.27 -17.27
CA TRP A 624 -32.82 12.07 -17.94
C TRP A 624 -34.25 11.69 -17.51
N THR A 625 -35.06 12.71 -17.24
CA THR A 625 -36.37 12.55 -16.62
C THR A 625 -37.42 13.35 -17.40
N PRO A 626 -38.64 12.85 -17.62
CA PRO A 626 -39.71 13.67 -18.19
C PRO A 626 -39.93 14.94 -17.37
N ILE A 627 -40.29 16.03 -18.06
CA ILE A 627 -40.52 17.35 -17.45
C ILE A 627 -41.56 17.24 -16.33
N GLY A 628 -41.27 17.81 -15.16
CA GLY A 628 -42.18 17.80 -14.02
C GLY A 628 -42.23 16.48 -13.22
N SER A 629 -41.39 15.50 -13.55
CA SER A 629 -41.32 14.25 -12.78
C SER A 629 -40.58 14.43 -11.44
N THR A 630 -41.20 14.00 -10.35
CA THR A 630 -40.58 13.90 -9.01
C THR A 630 -39.99 12.50 -8.73
N GLN A 631 -39.95 11.65 -9.77
CA GLN A 631 -39.95 10.19 -9.67
C GLN A 631 -38.67 9.54 -9.12
N PHE A 632 -37.60 10.30 -8.87
CA PHE A 632 -36.35 9.77 -8.32
C PHE A 632 -36.24 9.91 -6.80
N VAL A 633 -37.14 10.65 -6.15
CA VAL A 633 -37.10 10.89 -4.70
C VAL A 633 -38.06 9.93 -3.99
N GLY A 634 -37.51 8.86 -3.40
CA GLY A 634 -38.16 8.12 -2.30
C GLY A 634 -39.18 7.01 -2.63
N GLY A 635 -39.29 6.52 -3.87
CA GLY A 635 -40.21 5.42 -4.21
C GLY A 635 -39.75 4.50 -5.35
N ASN A 636 -40.24 3.26 -5.38
CA ASN A 636 -40.08 2.37 -6.54
C ASN A 636 -40.93 2.90 -7.71
N LEU A 637 -40.31 3.13 -8.86
CA LEU A 637 -41.01 3.49 -10.09
C LEU A 637 -42.01 2.40 -10.49
N ASN A 638 -43.25 2.80 -10.79
CA ASN A 638 -44.25 1.91 -11.35
C ASN A 638 -43.83 1.46 -12.77
N LEU A 639 -44.21 0.25 -13.19
CA LEU A 639 -43.76 -0.37 -14.44
C LEU A 639 -44.12 0.48 -15.68
N GLN A 640 -45.25 1.18 -15.63
CA GLN A 640 -45.69 2.10 -16.68
C GLN A 640 -44.83 3.36 -16.76
N ALA A 641 -44.49 3.97 -15.61
CA ALA A 641 -43.60 5.13 -15.55
C ALA A 641 -42.18 4.79 -16.01
N GLN A 642 -41.73 3.56 -15.75
CA GLN A 642 -40.45 3.06 -16.27
C GLN A 642 -40.45 2.98 -17.81
N GLN A 643 -41.53 2.49 -18.41
CA GLN A 643 -41.66 2.43 -19.88
C GLN A 643 -41.73 3.82 -20.51
N GLU A 644 -42.50 4.74 -19.93
CA GLU A 644 -42.59 6.14 -20.37
C GLU A 644 -41.21 6.81 -20.35
N ARG A 645 -40.43 6.60 -19.28
CA ARG A 645 -39.07 7.12 -19.20
C ARG A 645 -38.16 6.52 -20.26
N ILE A 646 -38.21 5.20 -20.50
CA ILE A 646 -37.41 4.56 -21.55
C ILE A 646 -37.73 5.17 -22.91
N GLN A 647 -39.01 5.36 -23.23
CA GLN A 647 -39.42 6.00 -24.49
C GLN A 647 -38.94 7.46 -24.57
N PHE A 648 -39.07 8.22 -23.49
CA PHE A 648 -38.58 9.60 -23.42
C PHE A 648 -37.08 9.69 -23.67
N VAL A 649 -36.29 8.85 -23.00
CA VAL A 649 -34.83 8.80 -23.16
C VAL A 649 -34.45 8.41 -24.59
N GLN A 650 -35.16 7.47 -25.21
CA GLN A 650 -34.94 7.09 -26.61
C GLN A 650 -35.21 8.25 -27.57
N GLN A 651 -36.33 8.96 -27.40
CA GLN A 651 -36.68 10.12 -28.23
C GLN A 651 -35.68 11.26 -28.04
N LYS A 652 -35.39 11.63 -26.79
CA LYS A 652 -34.45 12.71 -26.47
C LYS A 652 -33.03 12.40 -26.95
N ALA A 653 -32.57 11.16 -26.80
CA ALA A 653 -31.26 10.77 -27.32
C ALA A 653 -31.16 10.91 -28.84
N ALA A 654 -32.25 10.64 -29.58
CA ALA A 654 -32.28 10.84 -31.03
C ALA A 654 -32.25 12.32 -31.42
N GLU A 655 -33.04 13.16 -30.75
CA GLU A 655 -33.05 14.62 -30.97
C GLU A 655 -31.66 15.22 -30.71
N ILE A 656 -31.10 14.94 -29.54
CA ILE A 656 -29.82 15.49 -29.10
C ILE A 656 -28.66 14.96 -29.97
N CYS A 657 -28.75 13.75 -30.50
CA CYS A 657 -27.74 13.22 -31.41
C CYS A 657 -27.59 14.07 -32.68
N HIS A 658 -28.70 14.60 -33.22
CA HIS A 658 -28.66 15.53 -34.34
C HIS A 658 -28.00 16.85 -33.96
N ASP A 659 -28.33 17.40 -32.80
CA ASP A 659 -27.75 18.65 -32.30
C ASP A 659 -26.24 18.51 -32.05
N TRP A 660 -25.80 17.39 -31.49
CA TRP A 660 -24.39 17.12 -31.23
C TRP A 660 -23.58 16.90 -32.51
N TYR A 661 -24.15 16.23 -33.50
CA TYR A 661 -23.51 16.06 -34.80
C TYR A 661 -23.28 17.41 -35.49
N ALA A 662 -24.23 18.33 -35.35
CA ALA A 662 -24.10 19.69 -35.85
C ALA A 662 -23.06 20.52 -35.05
N GLU A 663 -22.95 20.31 -33.74
CA GLU A 663 -22.01 21.01 -32.85
C GLU A 663 -20.55 20.57 -33.06
N ASP A 664 -20.30 19.28 -33.31
CA ASP A 664 -18.95 18.73 -33.54
C ASP A 664 -18.39 19.09 -34.94
N GLY A 665 -19.12 19.88 -35.74
CA GLY A 665 -18.63 20.45 -37.00
C GLY A 665 -18.45 19.44 -38.14
N ALA A 666 -19.04 18.26 -38.04
CA ALA A 666 -19.09 17.29 -39.13
C ALA A 666 -20.15 17.72 -40.16
N GLN A 667 -19.76 18.57 -41.11
CA GLN A 667 -20.50 18.80 -42.36
C GLN A 667 -19.88 17.99 -43.50
#